data_AF-A0A1I8B423-F1
#
_entry.id   AF-A0A1I8B423-F1
#
_cell.length_a   1.000
_cell.length_b   1.000
_cell.length_c   1.000
_cell.angle_alpha   90.00
_cell.angle_beta   90.00
_cell.angle_gamma   90.00
#
_symmetry.space_group_name_H-M   'P 1'
#
loop_
_entity.id
_entity.type
_entity.pdbx_description
1 polymer ?
#
loop_
_entity_poly.entity_id
_entity_poly.type
_entity_poly.pdbx_seq_one_letter_code
_entity_poly.pdbx_strand_id
1 'polypeptide(L)'
;MSTSNNNVDSSNENGEQDLSDGWSKVEDEGQSSSLSDDITRQSLNLTGVSEESVKKQMASCLSSRANSWINLLGVRNKPDPLTDWDNLYNLKNQSLLRKDCQKLIQQRSNISSRWTVPEIESLMTLYCKRRNIGYEQDKGWLEILGKLLEFPFDKCNLFNVFWAITTKYIPRSPKMFDLLRLLMQYHDPQLCSFLDSFKIQSSEFTSDWLRTLLCVNMDDDLCNLLWDRYFEKGDPFLIFFVSLAFVQSVKDEILLLTERDKILDLLKNIPSKMTRDDLTDLLEICSVHLNLTPISVREDFHCMLFGSNLLDECSEQPLNRLICLSISAQELYKRAIDPKITNSNFSYFIIDTRPQKSFNAGSISGAFNLNAETIVEDPEKFGFAMSSLLKFKSETCPKDHICFIGSGHEEEDQFMFMAISRFLHQNLEHISYAEGGYRALHSILSETGNLQKLSNHFTKNDCIECKKGPLTVQPKNEWKKSFLSILKKSVQIKQPKIITKENKSSEKDSLKHVSTVERFGNKRYRNVQSVFSINEEESLSSDVDELQISSPQEAKPKGGEKLRWNEIIKKAEIIEHFEGEEGIVYSSMRHPLASIIRVTSKKRFPEFLTFKFGYELPTGESHISNVHYFILPKAGDFAKAVKMAILGLKPMALDETET
;
A
#
# COMPACT_ATOMS: atom_id res chain seq x y z
N MET A 1 -39.41 -73.85 -18.12
CA MET A 1 -38.87 -73.87 -16.75
C MET A 1 -38.97 -72.44 -16.23
N SER A 2 -40.15 -72.04 -15.73
CA SER A 2 -40.55 -72.09 -14.30
C SER A 2 -39.83 -70.99 -13.49
N THR A 3 -40.40 -69.78 -13.35
CA THR A 3 -41.44 -69.31 -12.39
C THR A 3 -40.95 -69.11 -10.95
N SER A 4 -41.48 -68.02 -10.36
CA SER A 4 -41.78 -67.77 -8.94
C SER A 4 -40.75 -66.90 -8.19
N ASN A 5 -41.03 -65.64 -7.81
CA ASN A 5 -41.95 -65.12 -6.77
C ASN A 5 -41.78 -65.73 -5.37
N ASN A 6 -41.35 -64.92 -4.39
CA ASN A 6 -42.07 -64.53 -3.15
C ASN A 6 -41.06 -63.84 -2.19
N ASN A 7 -41.28 -62.61 -1.71
CA ASN A 7 -42.27 -62.09 -0.74
C ASN A 7 -41.82 -62.30 0.74
N VAL A 8 -42.15 -61.31 1.58
CA VAL A 8 -42.42 -61.37 3.05
C VAL A 8 -41.46 -60.64 4.04
N ASP A 9 -42.08 -59.63 4.70
CA ASP A 9 -42.04 -59.09 6.08
C ASP A 9 -40.77 -58.56 6.76
N SER A 10 -40.89 -57.37 7.38
CA SER A 10 -41.13 -57.28 8.84
C SER A 10 -41.34 -55.83 9.34
N SER A 11 -42.16 -55.73 10.38
CA SER A 11 -42.67 -54.60 11.16
C SER A 11 -41.70 -54.10 12.26
N ASN A 12 -41.79 -52.82 12.67
CA ASN A 12 -42.36 -52.36 13.97
C ASN A 12 -42.07 -50.87 14.29
N GLU A 13 -42.97 -50.33 15.11
CA GLU A 13 -43.14 -48.96 15.59
C GLU A 13 -42.07 -48.45 16.59
N ASN A 14 -41.83 -47.13 16.59
CA ASN A 14 -41.88 -46.25 17.78
C ASN A 14 -41.74 -44.78 17.34
N GLY A 15 -42.61 -43.92 17.87
CA GLY A 15 -42.66 -42.49 17.54
C GLY A 15 -41.78 -41.62 18.45
N GLU A 16 -41.51 -40.40 18.00
CA GLU A 16 -41.75 -39.14 18.72
C GLU A 16 -41.40 -37.95 17.81
N GLN A 17 -42.01 -36.82 18.14
CA GLN A 17 -42.20 -35.61 17.34
C GLN A 17 -40.90 -34.88 16.99
N ASP A 18 -40.79 -34.30 15.79
CA ASP A 18 -40.38 -32.89 15.66
C ASP A 18 -40.59 -32.31 14.25
N LEU A 19 -40.73 -30.99 14.27
CA LEU A 19 -41.32 -30.09 13.28
C LEU A 19 -40.52 -29.90 11.97
N SER A 20 -41.28 -29.76 10.88
CA SER A 20 -41.05 -29.03 9.61
C SER A 20 -39.64 -28.46 9.31
N ASP A 21 -39.06 -28.84 8.16
CA ASP A 21 -39.09 -27.99 6.95
C ASP A 21 -38.36 -28.59 5.75
N GLY A 22 -38.95 -28.38 4.58
CA GLY A 22 -38.64 -29.04 3.32
C GLY A 22 -37.32 -28.61 2.68
N TRP A 23 -36.50 -29.61 2.36
CA TRP A 23 -35.42 -29.52 1.37
C TRP A 23 -35.82 -30.37 0.16
N SER A 24 -36.28 -29.73 -0.90
CA SER A 24 -36.52 -30.40 -2.19
C SER A 24 -35.20 -30.54 -2.95
N LYS A 25 -34.69 -31.77 -3.00
CA LYS A 25 -33.75 -32.23 -4.01
C LYS A 25 -34.44 -32.21 -5.38
N VAL A 26 -33.75 -31.71 -6.41
CA VAL A 26 -34.07 -32.03 -7.80
C VAL A 26 -32.81 -32.61 -8.44
N GLU A 27 -33.03 -33.73 -9.11
CA GLU A 27 -32.05 -34.66 -9.68
C GLU A 27 -31.46 -34.13 -11.00
N ASP A 28 -30.22 -34.56 -11.26
CA ASP A 28 -29.44 -34.37 -12.49
C ASP A 28 -30.11 -35.02 -13.71
N GLU A 29 -30.28 -34.26 -14.79
CA GLU A 29 -30.15 -34.78 -16.16
C GLU A 29 -29.34 -33.79 -17.01
N GLY A 30 -28.20 -34.26 -17.52
CA GLY A 30 -27.22 -33.44 -18.22
C GLY A 30 -27.50 -33.24 -19.70
N GLN A 31 -27.36 -32.00 -20.16
CA GLN A 31 -26.97 -31.65 -21.54
C GLN A 31 -26.06 -30.40 -21.51
N SER A 32 -24.88 -30.51 -22.11
CA SER A 32 -23.88 -29.44 -22.17
C SER A 32 -24.26 -28.40 -23.23
N SER A 33 -24.56 -27.18 -22.79
CA SER A 33 -24.50 -25.96 -23.60
C SER A 33 -23.80 -24.85 -22.79
N SER A 34 -23.06 -23.99 -23.49
CA SER A 34 -22.11 -23.03 -22.93
C SER A 34 -22.76 -21.98 -22.03
N LEU A 35 -22.33 -21.95 -20.76
CA LEU A 35 -22.71 -21.01 -19.69
C LEU A 35 -22.40 -19.52 -19.96
N SER A 36 -21.89 -19.14 -21.14
CA SER A 36 -21.62 -17.75 -21.53
C SER A 36 -22.88 -16.97 -21.92
N ASP A 37 -23.93 -17.65 -22.38
CA ASP A 37 -25.04 -16.97 -23.06
C ASP A 37 -26.21 -16.59 -22.11
N ASP A 38 -26.29 -17.23 -20.94
CA ASP A 38 -27.40 -17.00 -19.99
C ASP A 38 -27.10 -15.96 -18.91
N ILE A 39 -25.84 -15.65 -18.62
CA ILE A 39 -25.48 -14.64 -17.59
C ILE A 39 -25.68 -13.20 -18.13
N THR A 40 -25.58 -12.99 -19.44
CA THR A 40 -25.88 -11.67 -20.04
C THR A 40 -27.38 -11.33 -19.99
N ARG A 41 -28.26 -12.34 -19.88
CA ARG A 41 -29.73 -12.15 -19.87
C ARG A 41 -30.30 -11.71 -18.52
N GLN A 42 -29.59 -11.94 -17.40
CA GLN A 42 -30.13 -11.61 -16.07
C GLN A 42 -29.77 -10.21 -15.55
N SER A 43 -28.85 -9.47 -16.20
CA SER A 43 -28.47 -8.11 -15.77
C SER A 43 -29.26 -6.97 -16.43
N LEU A 44 -30.19 -7.30 -17.33
CA LEU A 44 -31.06 -6.34 -18.00
C LEU A 44 -32.45 -6.98 -18.08
N ASN A 45 -33.45 -6.38 -17.41
CA ASN A 45 -34.86 -6.72 -17.64
C ASN A 45 -35.20 -6.43 -19.11
N LEU A 46 -34.96 -7.38 -20.00
CA LEU A 46 -35.19 -7.26 -21.44
C LEU A 46 -35.77 -8.58 -21.98
N THR A 47 -36.99 -8.90 -21.56
CA THR A 47 -37.83 -9.80 -22.35
C THR A 47 -38.33 -9.04 -23.57
N GLY A 48 -37.72 -9.26 -24.75
CA GLY A 48 -38.24 -8.78 -26.04
C GLY A 48 -37.33 -7.88 -26.90
N VAL A 49 -36.04 -7.75 -26.62
CA VAL A 49 -35.12 -6.94 -27.46
C VAL A 49 -34.47 -7.79 -28.55
N SER A 50 -34.56 -7.35 -29.81
CA SER A 50 -33.92 -8.06 -30.94
C SER A 50 -32.39 -8.11 -30.78
N GLU A 51 -31.75 -9.21 -31.18
CA GLU A 51 -30.28 -9.36 -31.14
C GLU A 51 -29.53 -8.20 -31.80
N GLU A 52 -30.13 -7.61 -32.84
CA GLU A 52 -29.60 -6.48 -33.57
C GLU A 52 -29.61 -5.17 -32.75
N SER A 53 -30.63 -4.99 -31.91
CA SER A 53 -30.71 -3.86 -30.97
C SER A 53 -29.67 -3.98 -29.85
N VAL A 54 -29.44 -5.19 -29.34
CA VAL A 54 -28.39 -5.47 -28.34
C VAL A 54 -27.00 -5.19 -28.93
N LYS A 55 -26.70 -5.69 -30.14
CA LYS A 55 -25.43 -5.43 -30.84
C LYS A 55 -25.19 -3.94 -31.08
N LYS A 56 -26.24 -3.21 -31.47
CA LYS A 56 -26.16 -1.75 -31.69
C LYS A 56 -25.90 -0.99 -30.39
N GLN A 57 -26.52 -1.41 -29.28
CA GLN A 57 -26.30 -0.82 -27.97
C GLN A 57 -24.88 -1.10 -27.45
N MET A 58 -24.38 -2.33 -27.60
CA MET A 58 -23.00 -2.68 -27.25
C MET A 58 -21.97 -1.89 -28.08
N ALA A 59 -22.18 -1.75 -29.40
CA ALA A 59 -21.32 -0.96 -30.27
C ALA A 59 -21.31 0.54 -29.87
N SER A 60 -22.47 1.08 -29.46
CA SER A 60 -22.59 2.44 -28.94
C SER A 60 -21.79 2.62 -27.64
N CYS A 61 -21.89 1.68 -26.70
CA CYS A 61 -21.13 1.70 -25.45
C CYS A 61 -19.61 1.65 -25.70
N LEU A 62 -19.13 0.78 -26.58
CA LEU A 62 -17.71 0.71 -26.95
C LEU A 62 -17.21 2.00 -27.61
N SER A 63 -18.05 2.62 -28.45
CA SER A 63 -17.72 3.90 -29.10
C SER A 63 -17.63 5.05 -28.10
N SER A 64 -18.57 5.11 -27.15
CA SER A 64 -18.55 6.10 -26.07
C SER A 64 -17.30 5.95 -25.19
N ARG A 65 -16.97 4.71 -24.80
CA ARG A 65 -15.76 4.40 -24.02
C ARG A 65 -14.48 4.77 -24.77
N ALA A 66 -14.39 4.39 -26.05
CA ALA A 66 -13.25 4.76 -26.90
C ALA A 66 -13.02 6.28 -26.94
N ASN A 67 -14.09 7.06 -27.13
CA ASN A 67 -14.02 8.53 -27.09
C ASN A 67 -13.61 9.06 -25.71
N SER A 68 -14.12 8.46 -24.63
CA SER A 68 -13.71 8.82 -23.27
C SER A 68 -12.21 8.61 -23.06
N TRP A 69 -11.68 7.45 -23.45
CA TRP A 69 -10.25 7.14 -23.32
C TRP A 69 -9.38 8.07 -24.16
N ILE A 70 -9.80 8.43 -25.38
CA ILE A 70 -9.08 9.44 -26.20
C ILE A 70 -8.94 10.76 -25.45
N ASN A 71 -9.99 11.19 -24.72
CA ASN A 71 -9.96 12.42 -23.94
C ASN A 71 -9.09 12.28 -22.69
N LEU A 72 -9.32 11.25 -21.86
CA LEU A 72 -8.62 11.01 -20.60
C LEU A 72 -7.11 10.78 -20.79
N LEU A 73 -6.73 10.16 -21.90
CA LEU A 73 -5.34 9.90 -22.26
C LEU A 73 -4.66 11.09 -22.98
N GLY A 74 -5.40 12.18 -23.25
CA GLY A 74 -4.85 13.37 -23.91
C GLY A 74 -4.47 13.14 -25.39
N VAL A 75 -5.22 12.29 -26.10
CA VAL A 75 -4.92 11.85 -27.48
C VAL A 75 -5.65 12.68 -28.54
N ARG A 76 -6.76 13.34 -28.23
CA ARG A 76 -7.69 13.97 -29.20
C ARG A 76 -7.06 14.84 -30.29
N ASN A 77 -5.94 15.51 -30.00
CA ASN A 77 -5.25 16.42 -30.93
C ASN A 77 -3.81 15.99 -31.22
N LYS A 78 -3.48 14.70 -31.05
CA LYS A 78 -2.14 14.20 -31.39
C LYS A 78 -1.98 14.09 -32.90
N PRO A 79 -0.78 14.42 -33.44
CA PRO A 79 -0.52 14.29 -34.87
C PRO A 79 -0.61 12.82 -35.28
N ASP A 80 -0.95 12.58 -36.55
CA ASP A 80 -1.02 11.22 -37.07
C ASP A 80 0.39 10.60 -37.08
N PRO A 81 0.62 9.56 -36.26
CA PRO A 81 1.93 8.94 -36.15
C PRO A 81 2.35 8.20 -37.43
N LEU A 82 1.42 7.96 -38.34
CA LEU A 82 1.65 7.25 -39.60
C LEU A 82 2.18 8.17 -40.71
N THR A 83 2.09 9.49 -40.56
CA THR A 83 2.52 10.47 -41.59
C THR A 83 4.00 10.32 -41.94
N ASP A 84 4.85 10.16 -40.91
CA ASP A 84 6.31 10.03 -41.06
C ASP A 84 6.77 8.56 -41.03
N TRP A 85 5.84 7.60 -41.21
CA TRP A 85 6.16 6.19 -41.09
C TRP A 85 6.77 5.62 -42.38
N ASP A 86 8.00 5.13 -42.27
CA ASP A 86 8.79 4.60 -43.39
C ASP A 86 8.30 3.24 -43.95
N ASN A 87 7.38 2.56 -43.26
CA ASN A 87 6.89 1.21 -43.56
C ASN A 87 8.01 0.14 -43.68
N LEU A 88 9.17 0.38 -43.07
CA LEU A 88 10.29 -0.58 -43.10
C LEU A 88 10.21 -1.55 -41.91
N TYR A 89 9.95 -2.82 -42.20
CA TYR A 89 9.88 -3.92 -41.22
C TYR A 89 11.27 -4.52 -40.96
N ASN A 90 12.12 -3.78 -40.27
CA ASN A 90 13.55 -4.09 -40.11
C ASN A 90 14.02 -4.19 -38.65
N LEU A 91 13.14 -4.56 -37.72
CA LEU A 91 13.56 -4.89 -36.35
C LEU A 91 14.40 -6.19 -36.33
N LYS A 92 15.30 -6.31 -35.34
CA LYS A 92 16.09 -7.53 -35.13
C LYS A 92 15.22 -8.79 -34.98
N ASN A 93 14.08 -8.65 -34.30
CA ASN A 93 13.16 -9.75 -33.98
C ASN A 93 11.85 -9.68 -34.80
N GLN A 94 11.89 -9.17 -36.04
CA GLN A 94 10.69 -8.97 -36.87
C GLN A 94 9.91 -10.26 -37.15
N SER A 95 10.61 -11.37 -37.42
CA SER A 95 9.99 -12.67 -37.70
C SER A 95 9.24 -13.22 -36.49
N LEU A 96 9.75 -12.96 -35.29
CA LEU A 96 9.10 -13.33 -34.02
C LEU A 96 7.83 -12.50 -33.82
N LEU A 97 7.92 -11.17 -33.99
CA LEU A 97 6.77 -10.27 -33.93
C LEU A 97 5.65 -10.74 -34.87
N ARG A 98 5.98 -11.05 -36.13
CA ARG A 98 5.00 -11.54 -37.11
C ARG A 98 4.29 -12.82 -36.66
N LYS A 99 5.03 -13.78 -36.08
CA LYS A 99 4.44 -15.02 -35.54
C LYS A 99 3.49 -14.75 -34.37
N ASP A 100 3.84 -13.82 -33.48
CA ASP A 100 2.99 -13.49 -32.34
C ASP A 100 1.75 -12.68 -32.76
N CYS A 101 1.86 -11.80 -33.76
CA CYS A 101 0.70 -11.14 -34.37
C CYS A 101 -0.26 -12.16 -35.02
N GLN A 102 0.26 -13.22 -35.65
CA GLN A 102 -0.57 -14.32 -36.16
C GLN A 102 -1.32 -15.04 -35.04
N LYS A 103 -0.65 -15.37 -33.94
CA LYS A 103 -1.29 -16.00 -32.77
C LYS A 103 -2.38 -15.10 -32.18
N LEU A 104 -2.13 -13.80 -32.06
CA LEU A 104 -3.10 -12.84 -31.51
C LEU A 104 -4.41 -12.84 -32.32
N ILE A 105 -4.32 -12.82 -33.66
CA ILE A 105 -5.51 -12.86 -34.53
C ILE A 105 -6.22 -14.22 -34.45
N GLN A 106 -5.47 -15.32 -34.33
CA GLN A 106 -6.05 -16.66 -34.18
C GLN A 106 -6.82 -16.82 -32.86
N GLN A 107 -6.30 -16.24 -31.78
CA GLN A 107 -6.93 -16.30 -30.45
C GLN A 107 -8.17 -15.40 -30.35
N ARG A 108 -8.22 -14.31 -31.12
CA ARG A 108 -9.31 -13.33 -31.10
C ARG A 108 -10.01 -13.26 -32.45
N SER A 109 -10.89 -14.24 -32.72
CA SER A 109 -11.60 -14.37 -33.99
C SER A 109 -12.45 -13.16 -34.36
N ASN A 110 -12.99 -12.45 -33.37
CA ASN A 110 -13.70 -11.17 -33.50
C ASN A 110 -12.85 -10.06 -34.16
N ILE A 111 -11.55 -10.02 -33.88
CA ILE A 111 -10.62 -8.99 -34.37
C ILE A 111 -10.21 -9.21 -35.83
N SER A 112 -10.17 -10.47 -36.28
CA SER A 112 -9.72 -10.86 -37.62
C SER A 112 -10.49 -10.21 -38.77
N SER A 113 -11.72 -9.76 -38.50
CA SER A 113 -12.59 -9.07 -39.46
C SER A 113 -12.16 -7.63 -39.76
N ARG A 114 -11.50 -6.97 -38.81
CA ARG A 114 -11.15 -5.54 -38.88
C ARG A 114 -9.66 -5.29 -39.08
N TRP A 115 -8.81 -6.21 -38.60
CA TRP A 115 -7.37 -6.02 -38.54
C TRP A 115 -6.63 -7.20 -39.14
N THR A 116 -5.61 -6.89 -39.94
CA THR A 116 -4.73 -7.89 -40.57
C THR A 116 -3.39 -8.00 -39.86
N VAL A 117 -2.71 -9.15 -40.02
CA VAL A 117 -1.36 -9.37 -39.45
C VAL A 117 -0.38 -8.24 -39.83
N PRO A 118 -0.27 -7.80 -41.11
CA PRO A 118 0.68 -6.74 -41.49
C PRO A 118 0.38 -5.39 -40.84
N GLU A 119 -0.89 -5.08 -40.54
CA GLU A 119 -1.28 -3.83 -39.88
C GLU A 119 -0.86 -3.82 -38.40
N ILE A 120 -1.13 -4.90 -37.67
CA ILE A 120 -0.70 -5.05 -36.28
C ILE A 120 0.83 -5.05 -36.20
N GLU A 121 1.47 -5.79 -37.11
CA GLU A 121 2.93 -5.80 -37.24
C GLU A 121 3.48 -4.40 -37.52
N SER A 122 2.82 -3.61 -38.37
CA SER A 122 3.23 -2.23 -38.71
C SER A 122 3.18 -1.32 -37.47
N LEU A 123 2.06 -1.35 -36.74
CA LEU A 123 1.88 -0.56 -35.52
C LEU A 123 2.95 -0.89 -34.46
N MET A 124 3.21 -2.17 -34.24
CA MET A 124 4.21 -2.62 -33.28
C MET A 124 5.65 -2.31 -33.73
N THR A 125 5.92 -2.40 -35.03
CA THR A 125 7.23 -2.03 -35.60
C THR A 125 7.49 -0.53 -35.42
N LEU A 126 6.48 0.30 -35.73
CA LEU A 126 6.52 1.75 -35.51
C LEU A 126 6.72 2.08 -34.03
N TYR A 127 6.00 1.41 -33.12
CA TYR A 127 6.15 1.59 -31.68
C TYR A 127 7.59 1.31 -31.23
N CYS A 128 8.14 0.15 -31.60
CA CYS A 128 9.50 -0.26 -31.23
C CYS A 128 10.55 0.73 -31.75
N LYS A 129 10.45 1.16 -33.03
CA LYS A 129 11.35 2.15 -33.61
C LYS A 129 11.28 3.50 -32.92
N ARG A 130 10.07 4.03 -32.66
CA ARG A 130 9.89 5.30 -31.95
C ARG A 130 10.41 5.27 -30.52
N ARG A 131 10.33 4.11 -29.87
CA ARG A 131 10.89 3.88 -28.53
C ARG A 131 12.39 3.60 -28.54
N ASN A 132 13.00 3.40 -29.71
CA ASN A 132 14.37 2.95 -29.88
C ASN A 132 14.68 1.63 -29.13
N ILE A 133 13.76 0.66 -29.21
CA ILE A 133 13.89 -0.66 -28.58
C ILE A 133 13.57 -1.79 -29.57
N GLY A 134 14.06 -2.99 -29.29
CA GLY A 134 13.66 -4.19 -30.02
C GLY A 134 12.33 -4.75 -29.52
N TYR A 135 11.68 -5.55 -30.37
CA TYR A 135 10.55 -6.37 -29.93
C TYR A 135 11.04 -7.52 -29.04
N GLU A 136 10.40 -7.67 -27.88
CA GLU A 136 10.64 -8.73 -26.91
C GLU A 136 9.30 -9.35 -26.49
N GLN A 137 9.29 -10.67 -26.33
CA GLN A 137 8.14 -11.39 -25.75
C GLN A 137 8.01 -11.06 -24.25
N ASP A 138 6.84 -11.36 -23.69
CA ASP A 138 6.54 -11.23 -22.25
C ASP A 138 6.54 -9.78 -21.71
N LYS A 139 6.51 -8.76 -22.58
CA LYS A 139 6.41 -7.35 -22.18
C LYS A 139 4.99 -6.85 -21.98
N GLY A 140 3.97 -7.65 -22.29
CA GLY A 140 2.56 -7.25 -22.16
C GLY A 140 2.01 -6.37 -23.29
N TRP A 141 2.85 -6.03 -24.29
CA TRP A 141 2.48 -5.08 -25.33
C TRP A 141 1.40 -5.61 -26.28
N LEU A 142 1.50 -6.87 -26.70
CA LEU A 142 0.52 -7.46 -27.61
C LEU A 142 -0.80 -7.76 -26.90
N GLU A 143 -0.77 -8.03 -25.60
CA GLU A 143 -1.93 -8.26 -24.76
C GLU A 143 -2.75 -6.97 -24.59
N ILE A 144 -2.07 -5.85 -24.29
CA ILE A 144 -2.68 -4.51 -24.27
C ILE A 144 -3.24 -4.16 -25.64
N LEU A 145 -2.45 -4.33 -26.71
CA LEU A 145 -2.90 -4.02 -28.07
C LEU A 145 -4.10 -4.89 -28.46
N GLY A 146 -4.05 -6.18 -28.14
CA GLY A 146 -5.14 -7.13 -28.34
C GLY A 146 -6.47 -6.64 -27.78
N LYS A 147 -6.47 -6.14 -26.54
CA LYS A 147 -7.66 -5.55 -25.93
C LYS A 147 -8.11 -4.27 -26.65
N LEU A 148 -7.19 -3.40 -27.01
CA LEU A 148 -7.51 -2.14 -27.70
C LEU A 148 -8.08 -2.34 -29.11
N LEU A 149 -7.72 -3.44 -29.79
CA LEU A 149 -8.21 -3.77 -31.14
C LEU A 149 -9.71 -4.11 -31.18
N GLU A 150 -10.31 -4.43 -30.04
CA GLU A 150 -11.76 -4.69 -29.90
C GLU A 150 -12.59 -3.41 -29.92
N PHE A 151 -11.94 -2.26 -29.69
CA PHE A 151 -12.58 -0.96 -29.70
C PHE A 151 -12.59 -0.34 -31.10
N PRO A 152 -13.56 0.52 -31.39
CA PRO A 152 -13.74 1.08 -32.72
C PRO A 152 -12.76 2.21 -33.09
N PHE A 153 -11.50 2.13 -32.68
CA PHE A 153 -10.45 3.12 -33.02
C PHE A 153 -10.01 3.05 -34.48
N ASP A 154 -9.82 4.20 -35.12
CA ASP A 154 -9.02 4.31 -36.33
C ASP A 154 -7.53 4.09 -36.04
N LYS A 155 -6.71 3.86 -37.07
CA LYS A 155 -5.29 3.48 -36.91
C LYS A 155 -4.49 4.53 -36.14
N CYS A 156 -4.75 5.81 -36.38
CA CYS A 156 -4.08 6.92 -35.70
C CYS A 156 -4.42 6.94 -34.21
N ASN A 157 -5.71 6.96 -33.84
CA ASN A 157 -6.10 6.96 -32.43
C ASN A 157 -5.69 5.67 -31.73
N LEU A 158 -5.77 4.50 -32.37
CA LEU A 158 -5.32 3.24 -31.79
C LEU A 158 -3.84 3.32 -31.39
N PHE A 159 -2.97 3.77 -32.31
CA PHE A 159 -1.55 3.91 -32.02
C PHE A 159 -1.31 4.91 -30.88
N ASN A 160 -1.97 6.07 -30.91
CA ASN A 160 -1.76 7.11 -29.90
C ASN A 160 -2.30 6.71 -28.52
N VAL A 161 -3.43 6.00 -28.44
CA VAL A 161 -3.99 5.42 -27.20
C VAL A 161 -3.05 4.34 -26.67
N PHE A 162 -2.61 3.40 -27.52
CA PHE A 162 -1.65 2.37 -27.15
C PHE A 162 -0.33 2.96 -26.64
N TRP A 163 0.20 3.98 -27.34
CA TRP A 163 1.38 4.72 -26.93
C TRP A 163 1.19 5.39 -25.57
N ALA A 164 0.06 6.09 -25.38
CA ALA A 164 -0.24 6.75 -24.11
C ALA A 164 -0.30 5.75 -22.96
N ILE A 165 -0.98 4.61 -23.13
CA ILE A 165 -1.08 3.57 -22.09
C ILE A 165 0.30 3.01 -21.74
N THR A 166 1.06 2.57 -22.74
CA THR A 166 2.36 1.93 -22.55
C THR A 166 3.47 2.85 -22.06
N THR A 167 3.34 4.18 -22.25
CA THR A 167 4.32 5.16 -21.75
C THR A 167 3.93 5.74 -20.40
N LYS A 168 2.64 5.99 -20.16
CA LYS A 168 2.16 6.65 -18.94
C LYS A 168 1.90 5.66 -17.81
N TYR A 169 1.39 4.46 -18.10
CA TYR A 169 0.86 3.56 -17.07
C TYR A 169 1.58 2.22 -16.93
N ILE A 170 2.42 1.83 -17.90
CA ILE A 170 3.16 0.56 -17.84
C ILE A 170 4.59 0.81 -17.32
N PRO A 171 4.97 0.27 -16.14
CA PRO A 171 6.34 0.36 -15.64
C PRO A 171 7.31 -0.41 -16.54
N ARG A 172 8.49 0.18 -16.81
CA ARG A 172 9.45 -0.36 -17.80
C ARG A 172 10.61 -1.15 -17.18
N SER A 173 10.84 -0.99 -15.89
CA SER A 173 12.04 -1.47 -15.21
C SER A 173 11.70 -2.64 -14.27
N PRO A 174 12.53 -3.70 -14.19
CA PRO A 174 12.34 -4.78 -13.22
C PRO A 174 12.32 -4.28 -11.76
N LYS A 175 12.85 -3.07 -11.50
CA LYS A 175 12.76 -2.38 -10.20
C LYS A 175 11.33 -2.13 -9.73
N MET A 176 10.34 -2.20 -10.62
CA MET A 176 8.92 -2.16 -10.28
C MET A 176 8.55 -3.22 -9.22
N PHE A 177 9.17 -4.40 -9.27
CA PHE A 177 8.91 -5.48 -8.32
C PHE A 177 9.55 -5.19 -6.96
N ASP A 178 10.75 -4.59 -6.95
CA ASP A 178 11.40 -4.13 -5.71
C ASP A 178 10.59 -3.01 -5.04
N LEU A 179 10.05 -2.08 -5.83
CA LEU A 179 9.17 -1.03 -5.32
C LEU A 179 7.90 -1.62 -4.72
N LEU A 180 7.27 -2.59 -5.39
CA LEU A 180 6.09 -3.26 -4.85
C LEU A 180 6.41 -3.97 -3.52
N ARG A 181 7.56 -4.63 -3.41
CA ARG A 181 8.02 -5.22 -2.14
C ARG A 181 8.21 -4.16 -1.05
N LEU A 182 8.80 -3.01 -1.36
CA LEU A 182 8.97 -1.92 -0.39
C LEU A 182 7.62 -1.31 0.03
N LEU A 183 6.66 -1.17 -0.89
CA LEU A 183 5.31 -0.73 -0.57
C LEU A 183 4.58 -1.74 0.32
N MET A 184 4.74 -3.05 0.05
CA MET A 184 4.23 -4.10 0.95
C MET A 184 4.90 -4.01 2.33
N GLN A 185 6.22 -3.85 2.41
CA GLN A 185 6.91 -3.68 3.69
C GLN A 185 6.43 -2.42 4.45
N TYR A 186 6.07 -1.35 3.73
CA TYR A 186 5.61 -0.10 4.33
C TYR A 186 4.16 -0.19 4.84
N HIS A 187 3.25 -0.82 4.10
CA HIS A 187 1.82 -0.88 4.43
C HIS A 187 1.39 -2.18 5.13
N ASP A 188 2.11 -3.28 4.93
CA ASP A 188 1.84 -4.57 5.55
C ASP A 188 3.16 -5.36 5.77
N PRO A 189 3.95 -4.98 6.78
CA PRO A 189 5.25 -5.59 7.06
C PRO A 189 5.14 -7.07 7.42
N GLN A 190 4.04 -7.50 8.05
CA GLN A 190 3.80 -8.90 8.39
C GLN A 190 3.67 -9.75 7.12
N LEU A 191 2.84 -9.30 6.17
CA LEU A 191 2.66 -9.94 4.88
C LEU A 191 3.97 -9.97 4.07
N CYS A 192 4.70 -8.85 4.02
CA CYS A 192 5.99 -8.79 3.34
C CYS A 192 7.01 -9.77 3.94
N SER A 193 7.15 -9.77 5.27
CA SER A 193 8.04 -10.67 6.00
C SER A 193 7.69 -12.14 5.79
N PHE A 194 6.39 -12.45 5.77
CA PHE A 194 5.90 -13.80 5.47
C PHE A 194 6.32 -14.23 4.07
N LEU A 195 6.05 -13.44 3.03
CA LEU A 195 6.45 -13.76 1.65
C LEU A 195 7.97 -13.89 1.51
N ASP A 196 8.74 -13.01 2.15
CA ASP A 196 10.21 -13.06 2.18
C ASP A 196 10.73 -14.34 2.84
N SER A 197 10.08 -14.83 3.91
CA SER A 197 10.44 -16.09 4.58
C SER A 197 10.27 -17.31 3.67
N PHE A 198 9.26 -17.31 2.80
CA PHE A 198 9.05 -18.30 1.76
C PHE A 198 9.91 -18.05 0.51
N LYS A 199 10.68 -16.95 0.48
CA LYS A 199 11.47 -16.46 -0.66
C LYS A 199 10.63 -16.13 -1.89
N ILE A 200 9.35 -15.77 -1.72
CA ILE A 200 8.45 -15.45 -2.82
C ILE A 200 8.74 -14.02 -3.27
N GLN A 201 9.16 -13.85 -4.52
CA GLN A 201 9.41 -12.53 -5.09
C GLN A 201 8.14 -11.97 -5.73
N SER A 202 7.93 -10.66 -5.64
CA SER A 202 6.78 -9.98 -6.24
C SER A 202 6.64 -10.25 -7.74
N SER A 203 7.75 -10.45 -8.46
CA SER A 203 7.75 -10.78 -9.89
C SER A 203 7.08 -12.10 -10.23
N GLU A 204 7.04 -13.06 -9.30
CA GLU A 204 6.51 -14.40 -9.57
C GLU A 204 4.99 -14.44 -9.72
N PHE A 205 4.28 -13.43 -9.18
CA PHE A 205 2.83 -13.38 -9.21
C PHE A 205 2.26 -12.06 -9.76
N THR A 206 3.04 -10.96 -9.81
CA THR A 206 2.55 -9.65 -10.32
C THR A 206 3.09 -9.26 -11.70
N SER A 207 3.91 -10.08 -12.35
CA SER A 207 4.52 -9.73 -13.64
C SER A 207 3.47 -9.32 -14.67
N ASP A 208 2.44 -10.14 -14.87
CA ASP A 208 1.39 -9.86 -15.84
C ASP A 208 0.53 -8.67 -15.42
N TRP A 209 0.24 -8.54 -14.11
CA TRP A 209 -0.59 -7.47 -13.58
C TRP A 209 -0.03 -6.10 -13.93
N LEU A 210 1.26 -5.92 -13.69
CA LEU A 210 1.93 -4.65 -13.89
C LEU A 210 2.27 -4.40 -15.37
N ARG A 211 2.59 -5.45 -16.14
CA ARG A 211 2.97 -5.32 -17.56
C ARG A 211 1.78 -5.16 -18.50
N THR A 212 0.63 -5.68 -18.12
CA THR A 212 -0.58 -5.67 -18.97
C THR A 212 -1.71 -4.83 -18.38
N LEU A 213 -1.46 -4.10 -17.29
CA LEU A 213 -2.49 -3.36 -16.55
C LEU A 213 -3.72 -4.24 -16.24
N LEU A 214 -3.44 -5.47 -15.78
CA LEU A 214 -4.39 -6.53 -15.42
C LEU A 214 -5.27 -7.08 -16.56
N CYS A 215 -5.07 -6.68 -17.82
CA CYS A 215 -5.95 -7.13 -18.91
C CYS A 215 -5.90 -8.62 -19.24
N VAL A 216 -4.87 -9.34 -18.79
CA VAL A 216 -4.76 -10.80 -18.98
C VAL A 216 -5.39 -11.57 -17.83
N ASN A 217 -5.47 -10.97 -16.64
CA ASN A 217 -5.80 -11.68 -15.40
C ASN A 217 -7.24 -11.42 -14.93
N MET A 218 -8.00 -10.56 -15.62
CA MET A 218 -9.37 -10.21 -15.26
C MET A 218 -10.32 -10.42 -16.44
N ASP A 219 -11.60 -10.60 -16.13
CA ASP A 219 -12.68 -10.55 -17.11
C ASP A 219 -12.69 -9.21 -17.89
N ASP A 220 -13.10 -9.26 -19.16
CA ASP A 220 -12.99 -8.12 -20.07
C ASP A 220 -13.86 -6.93 -19.65
N ASP A 221 -15.06 -7.17 -19.14
CA ASP A 221 -15.97 -6.12 -18.66
C ASP A 221 -15.44 -5.46 -17.39
N LEU A 222 -14.91 -6.27 -16.45
CA LEU A 222 -14.28 -5.76 -15.24
C LEU A 222 -13.00 -4.98 -15.56
N CYS A 223 -12.19 -5.45 -16.49
CA CYS A 223 -10.99 -4.77 -16.93
C CYS A 223 -11.32 -3.43 -17.60
N ASN A 224 -12.36 -3.38 -18.44
CA ASN A 224 -12.84 -2.13 -19.03
C ASN A 224 -13.28 -1.13 -17.96
N LEU A 225 -14.03 -1.58 -16.95
CA LEU A 225 -14.45 -0.73 -15.84
C LEU A 225 -13.28 -0.26 -14.98
N LEU A 226 -12.29 -1.13 -14.74
CA LEU A 226 -11.04 -0.75 -14.06
C LEU A 226 -10.34 0.35 -14.86
N TRP A 227 -10.14 0.16 -16.17
CA TRP A 227 -9.45 1.13 -17.03
C TRP A 227 -10.19 2.47 -17.11
N ASP A 228 -11.53 2.46 -17.15
CA ASP A 228 -12.34 3.68 -17.09
C ASP A 228 -11.97 4.53 -15.85
N ARG A 229 -11.99 3.91 -14.66
CA ARG A 229 -11.67 4.58 -13.39
C ARG A 229 -10.18 4.89 -13.24
N TYR A 230 -9.32 4.03 -13.77
CA TYR A 230 -7.87 4.19 -13.72
C TYR A 230 -7.46 5.43 -14.53
N PHE A 231 -7.99 5.58 -15.75
CA PHE A 231 -7.70 6.73 -16.62
C PHE A 231 -8.37 8.01 -16.12
N GLU A 232 -9.54 7.92 -15.49
CA GLU A 232 -10.18 9.04 -14.80
C GLU A 232 -9.30 9.59 -13.67
N LYS A 233 -8.73 8.72 -12.83
CA LYS A 233 -7.79 9.14 -11.77
C LYS A 233 -6.47 9.68 -12.32
N GLY A 234 -5.99 9.13 -13.44
CA GLY A 234 -4.82 9.66 -14.14
C GLY A 234 -3.46 9.41 -13.47
N ASP A 235 -3.37 8.58 -12.42
CA ASP A 235 -2.13 8.31 -11.67
C ASP A 235 -1.41 7.02 -12.15
N PRO A 236 -0.15 7.11 -12.66
CA PRO A 236 0.68 5.95 -13.02
C PRO A 236 0.93 4.93 -11.89
N PHE A 237 1.05 5.39 -10.65
CA PHE A 237 1.44 4.55 -9.52
C PHE A 237 0.27 3.73 -8.96
N LEU A 238 -0.97 4.02 -9.36
CA LEU A 238 -2.15 3.35 -8.85
C LEU A 238 -2.08 1.82 -8.98
N ILE A 239 -1.44 1.29 -10.03
CA ILE A 239 -1.29 -0.15 -10.24
C ILE A 239 -0.50 -0.85 -9.12
N PHE A 240 0.45 -0.16 -8.48
CA PHE A 240 1.17 -0.72 -7.33
C PHE A 240 0.24 -0.89 -6.13
N PHE A 241 -0.66 0.06 -5.92
CA PHE A 241 -1.65 0.01 -4.84
C PHE A 241 -2.78 -0.98 -5.13
N VAL A 242 -3.17 -1.14 -6.39
CA VAL A 242 -4.07 -2.22 -6.82
C VAL A 242 -3.43 -3.58 -6.53
N SER A 243 -2.14 -3.73 -6.86
CA SER A 243 -1.40 -4.96 -6.59
C SER A 243 -1.28 -5.22 -5.08
N LEU A 244 -0.95 -4.20 -4.28
CA LEU A 244 -0.87 -4.29 -2.82
C LEU A 244 -2.23 -4.71 -2.21
N ALA A 245 -3.31 -4.02 -2.59
CA ALA A 245 -4.64 -4.30 -2.08
C ALA A 245 -5.11 -5.71 -2.45
N PHE A 246 -4.76 -6.20 -3.65
CA PHE A 246 -5.03 -7.61 -4.00
C PHE A 246 -4.31 -8.58 -3.07
N VAL A 247 -3.01 -8.39 -2.80
CA VAL A 247 -2.29 -9.30 -1.89
C VAL A 247 -2.85 -9.21 -0.46
N GLN A 248 -3.19 -8.01 0.01
CA GLN A 248 -3.80 -7.81 1.33
C GLN A 248 -5.17 -8.51 1.44
N SER A 249 -5.96 -8.55 0.36
CA SER A 249 -7.30 -9.18 0.37
C SER A 249 -7.29 -10.68 0.68
N VAL A 250 -6.15 -11.35 0.51
CA VAL A 250 -5.98 -12.79 0.78
C VAL A 250 -4.97 -13.05 1.91
N LYS A 251 -4.58 -12.02 2.66
CA LYS A 251 -3.60 -12.12 3.74
C LYS A 251 -3.93 -13.25 4.72
N ASP A 252 -5.15 -13.27 5.24
CA ASP A 252 -5.57 -14.26 6.24
C ASP A 252 -5.52 -15.69 5.69
N GLU A 253 -5.88 -15.88 4.42
CA GLU A 253 -5.79 -17.18 3.76
C GLU A 253 -4.33 -17.61 3.57
N ILE A 254 -3.46 -16.68 3.15
CA ILE A 254 -2.05 -16.96 2.89
C ILE A 254 -1.29 -17.27 4.18
N LEU A 255 -1.56 -16.56 5.27
CA LEU A 255 -0.88 -16.76 6.56
C LEU A 255 -1.17 -18.15 7.17
N LEU A 256 -2.26 -18.81 6.75
CA LEU A 256 -2.60 -20.18 7.17
C LEU A 256 -1.90 -21.25 6.32
N LEU A 257 -1.37 -20.90 5.16
CA LEU A 257 -0.71 -21.84 4.25
C LEU A 257 0.75 -22.06 4.64
N THR A 258 1.21 -23.29 4.46
CA THR A 258 2.59 -23.72 4.74
C THR A 258 3.36 -24.12 3.49
N GLU A 259 2.67 -24.29 2.35
CA GLU A 259 3.27 -24.72 1.09
C GLU A 259 3.45 -23.53 0.15
N ARG A 260 4.69 -23.30 -0.29
CA ARG A 260 5.06 -22.21 -1.20
C ARG A 260 4.23 -22.21 -2.50
N ASP A 261 4.02 -23.38 -3.10
CA ASP A 261 3.35 -23.49 -4.40
C ASP A 261 1.87 -23.13 -4.29
N LYS A 262 1.18 -23.57 -3.23
CA LYS A 262 -0.21 -23.19 -2.95
C LYS A 262 -0.35 -21.67 -2.73
N ILE A 263 0.62 -21.06 -2.05
CA ILE A 263 0.65 -19.59 -1.85
C ILE A 263 0.77 -18.89 -3.21
N LEU A 264 1.70 -19.32 -4.07
CA LEU A 264 1.90 -18.75 -5.40
C LEU A 264 0.67 -18.93 -6.31
N ASP A 265 0.02 -20.09 -6.27
CA ASP A 265 -1.18 -20.36 -7.04
C ASP A 265 -2.36 -19.52 -6.56
N LEU A 266 -2.51 -19.32 -5.25
CA LEU A 266 -3.51 -18.40 -4.71
C LEU A 266 -3.23 -16.97 -5.18
N LEU A 267 -1.99 -16.50 -5.04
CA LEU A 267 -1.57 -15.15 -5.42
C LEU A 267 -1.85 -14.86 -6.90
N LYS A 268 -1.44 -15.73 -7.83
CA LYS A 268 -1.63 -15.53 -9.28
C LYS A 268 -3.09 -15.41 -9.69
N ASN A 269 -3.98 -16.09 -8.97
CA ASN A 269 -5.41 -16.18 -9.29
C ASN A 269 -6.28 -15.15 -8.56
N ILE A 270 -5.69 -14.15 -7.88
CA ILE A 270 -6.48 -13.12 -7.18
C ILE A 270 -7.33 -12.30 -8.17
N PRO A 271 -6.77 -11.70 -9.25
CA PRO A 271 -7.54 -10.78 -10.07
C PRO A 271 -8.69 -11.46 -10.81
N SER A 272 -8.56 -12.74 -11.15
CA SER A 272 -9.59 -13.49 -11.89
C SER A 272 -10.83 -13.76 -11.05
N LYS A 273 -10.70 -13.73 -9.72
CA LYS A 273 -11.82 -13.90 -8.81
C LYS A 273 -12.60 -12.59 -8.62
N MET A 274 -12.06 -11.43 -9.02
CA MET A 274 -12.63 -10.11 -8.74
C MET A 274 -14.10 -9.96 -9.17
N THR A 275 -14.92 -9.25 -8.39
CA THR A 275 -16.33 -8.96 -8.76
C THR A 275 -16.53 -7.48 -9.03
N ARG A 276 -17.64 -7.12 -9.71
CA ARG A 276 -17.98 -5.74 -10.06
C ARG A 276 -18.17 -4.87 -8.82
N ASP A 277 -18.85 -5.39 -7.80
CA ASP A 277 -19.14 -4.64 -6.58
C ASP A 277 -17.85 -4.36 -5.81
N ASP A 278 -16.93 -5.31 -5.75
CA ASP A 278 -15.64 -5.16 -5.03
C ASP A 278 -14.73 -4.10 -5.67
N LEU A 279 -14.90 -3.78 -6.96
CA LEU A 279 -13.96 -2.94 -7.70
C LEU A 279 -13.94 -1.49 -7.21
N THR A 280 -15.10 -0.97 -6.79
CA THR A 280 -15.19 0.39 -6.26
C THR A 280 -14.40 0.50 -4.96
N ASP A 281 -14.58 -0.46 -4.05
CA ASP A 281 -13.91 -0.48 -2.75
C ASP A 281 -12.41 -0.73 -2.92
N LEU A 282 -12.01 -1.61 -3.84
CA LEU A 282 -10.60 -1.80 -4.19
C LEU A 282 -9.95 -0.47 -4.56
N LEU A 283 -10.56 0.31 -5.44
CA LEU A 283 -10.01 1.59 -5.88
C LEU A 283 -10.01 2.64 -4.78
N GLU A 284 -10.92 2.55 -3.82
CA GLU A 284 -10.97 3.42 -2.65
C GLU A 284 -9.85 3.10 -1.66
N ILE A 285 -9.65 1.81 -1.36
CA ILE A 285 -8.51 1.30 -0.58
C ILE A 285 -7.19 1.74 -1.22
N CYS A 286 -7.08 1.64 -2.55
CA CYS A 286 -5.90 2.11 -3.28
C CYS A 286 -5.67 3.62 -3.10
N SER A 287 -6.73 4.44 -3.11
CA SER A 287 -6.61 5.88 -2.83
C SER A 287 -6.11 6.14 -1.42
N VAL A 288 -6.60 5.39 -0.42
CA VAL A 288 -6.18 5.52 0.98
C VAL A 288 -4.69 5.19 1.11
N HIS A 289 -4.23 4.05 0.58
CA HIS A 289 -2.80 3.70 0.63
C HIS A 289 -1.92 4.71 -0.11
N LEU A 290 -2.37 5.19 -1.27
CA LEU A 290 -1.67 6.25 -2.02
C LEU A 290 -1.51 7.52 -1.16
N ASN A 291 -2.57 7.90 -0.47
CA ASN A 291 -2.64 9.08 0.41
C ASN A 291 -1.82 8.95 1.70
N LEU A 292 -1.57 7.72 2.15
CA LEU A 292 -0.70 7.38 3.28
C LEU A 292 0.75 7.07 2.83
N THR A 293 1.07 7.11 1.54
CA THR A 293 2.43 6.87 1.08
C THR A 293 3.22 8.18 0.96
N PRO A 294 4.51 8.22 1.36
CA PRO A 294 5.37 9.37 1.11
C PRO A 294 5.39 9.77 -0.37
N ILE A 295 5.29 11.08 -0.64
CA ILE A 295 5.24 11.62 -1.99
C ILE A 295 6.58 11.45 -2.72
N SER A 296 7.69 11.35 -1.99
CA SER A 296 9.01 11.05 -2.56
C SER A 296 8.99 9.77 -3.38
N VAL A 297 8.18 8.78 -3.01
CA VAL A 297 8.02 7.55 -3.81
C VAL A 297 7.55 7.87 -5.23
N ARG A 298 6.60 8.80 -5.38
CA ARG A 298 6.10 9.20 -6.69
C ARG A 298 7.12 10.08 -7.40
N GLU A 299 7.69 11.06 -6.72
CA GLU A 299 8.63 12.02 -7.32
C GLU A 299 9.93 11.34 -7.77
N ASP A 300 10.53 10.50 -6.93
CA ASP A 300 11.84 9.88 -7.16
C ASP A 300 11.78 8.73 -8.17
N PHE A 301 10.69 7.93 -8.15
CA PHE A 301 10.58 6.75 -9.01
C PHE A 301 9.82 6.99 -10.32
N HIS A 302 9.16 8.15 -10.52
CA HIS A 302 8.34 8.38 -11.71
C HIS A 302 9.14 8.25 -13.00
N CYS A 303 10.22 9.01 -13.14
CA CYS A 303 11.04 8.99 -14.37
C CYS A 303 11.80 7.65 -14.54
N MET A 304 12.09 6.95 -13.44
CA MET A 304 12.73 5.64 -13.44
C MET A 304 11.80 4.53 -13.98
N LEU A 305 10.50 4.63 -13.70
CA LEU A 305 9.52 3.59 -14.03
C LEU A 305 8.71 3.91 -15.28
N PHE A 306 8.31 5.18 -15.47
CA PHE A 306 7.35 5.64 -16.47
C PHE A 306 7.92 6.70 -17.40
N GLY A 307 7.33 6.88 -18.58
CA GLY A 307 7.74 7.87 -19.59
C GLY A 307 8.35 7.29 -20.87
N SER A 308 8.93 8.16 -21.70
CA SER A 308 9.70 7.79 -22.88
C SER A 308 11.15 7.48 -22.50
N ASN A 309 11.86 6.66 -23.28
CA ASN A 309 13.26 6.26 -23.02
C ASN A 309 14.28 7.41 -23.21
N LEU A 310 13.85 8.67 -23.12
CA LEU A 310 14.65 9.85 -23.48
C LEU A 310 15.44 10.44 -22.29
N LEU A 311 15.20 9.96 -21.07
CA LEU A 311 15.85 10.44 -19.85
C LEU A 311 16.70 9.31 -19.26
N ASP A 312 17.91 9.12 -19.81
CA ASP A 312 18.93 8.20 -19.29
C ASP A 312 19.62 8.73 -18.01
N GLU A 313 19.22 9.90 -17.50
CA GLU A 313 19.81 10.55 -16.33
C GLU A 313 19.09 10.24 -15.01
N CYS A 314 18.23 9.22 -14.97
CA CYS A 314 17.61 8.82 -13.70
C CYS A 314 18.60 8.03 -12.82
N SER A 315 18.69 8.44 -11.55
CA SER A 315 19.56 7.82 -10.55
C SER A 315 19.31 6.30 -10.49
N GLU A 316 20.34 5.50 -10.78
CA GLU A 316 20.26 4.05 -10.54
C GLU A 316 20.29 3.76 -9.03
N GLN A 317 19.18 4.00 -8.34
CA GLN A 317 19.03 3.50 -6.98
C GLN A 317 18.83 1.98 -7.03
N PRO A 318 19.62 1.18 -6.27
CA PRO A 318 19.43 -0.26 -6.17
C PRO A 318 18.30 -0.57 -5.16
N LEU A 319 17.03 -0.48 -5.60
CA LEU A 319 15.86 -0.71 -4.75
C LEU A 319 15.87 -2.10 -4.08
N ASN A 320 16.44 -3.10 -4.76
CA ASN A 320 16.60 -4.45 -4.22
C ASN A 320 17.46 -4.54 -2.95
N ARG A 321 18.20 -3.48 -2.59
CA ARG A 321 19.01 -3.43 -1.36
C ARG A 321 18.37 -2.64 -0.23
N LEU A 322 17.27 -1.96 -0.50
CA LEU A 322 16.57 -1.17 0.51
C LEU A 322 15.79 -2.11 1.43
N ILE A 323 15.93 -1.89 2.74
CA ILE A 323 15.15 -2.63 3.75
C ILE A 323 13.82 -1.95 4.04
N CYS A 324 13.71 -0.63 3.78
CA CYS A 324 12.47 0.12 3.80
C CYS A 324 12.51 1.33 2.87
N LEU A 325 11.36 2.01 2.71
CA LEU A 325 11.25 3.19 1.84
C LEU A 325 12.15 4.33 2.34
N SER A 326 12.86 4.94 1.39
CA SER A 326 13.54 6.20 1.57
C SER A 326 12.59 7.37 1.27
N ILE A 327 12.77 8.48 1.99
CA ILE A 327 12.10 9.75 1.70
C ILE A 327 13.13 10.84 1.45
N SER A 328 12.82 11.79 0.58
CA SER A 328 13.68 12.93 0.31
C SER A 328 13.77 13.87 1.51
N ALA A 329 14.92 14.54 1.65
CA ALA A 329 15.08 15.58 2.64
C ALA A 329 14.15 16.80 2.35
N GLN A 330 13.73 17.03 1.09
CA GLN A 330 12.73 18.04 0.78
C GLN A 330 11.35 17.71 1.35
N GLU A 331 10.91 16.45 1.27
CA GLU A 331 9.65 16.01 1.86
C GLU A 331 9.69 16.16 3.39
N LEU A 332 10.78 15.74 4.03
CA LEU A 332 10.96 15.89 5.47
C LEU A 332 10.93 17.37 5.88
N TYR A 333 11.59 18.25 5.12
CA TYR A 333 11.52 19.70 5.35
C TYR A 333 10.07 20.23 5.29
N LYS A 334 9.33 19.87 4.22
CA LYS A 334 7.94 20.32 4.03
C LYS A 334 7.01 19.83 5.14
N ARG A 335 7.15 18.58 5.59
CA ARG A 335 6.22 17.98 6.57
C ARG A 335 6.59 18.21 8.03
N ALA A 336 7.87 18.23 8.36
CA ALA A 336 8.31 18.32 9.75
C ALA A 336 8.69 19.73 10.20
N ILE A 337 9.14 20.58 9.27
CA ILE A 337 9.71 21.90 9.60
C ILE A 337 8.78 23.04 9.17
N ASP A 338 8.03 22.88 8.08
CA ASP A 338 7.05 23.88 7.63
C ASP A 338 5.67 23.27 7.29
N PRO A 339 4.97 22.71 8.30
CA PRO A 339 3.72 21.99 8.07
C PRO A 339 2.58 22.86 7.53
N LYS A 340 2.71 24.19 7.52
CA LYS A 340 1.71 25.11 6.93
C LYS A 340 1.57 24.95 5.42
N ILE A 341 2.51 24.25 4.78
CA ILE A 341 2.60 24.10 3.33
C ILE A 341 1.79 22.88 2.83
N THR A 342 1.44 21.91 3.70
CA THR A 342 0.80 20.67 3.26
C THR A 342 -0.39 20.27 4.12
N ASN A 343 -1.58 20.17 3.51
CA ASN A 343 -2.70 19.37 4.05
C ASN A 343 -2.36 17.88 3.83
N SER A 344 -1.46 17.34 4.65
CA SER A 344 -1.06 15.93 4.58
C SER A 344 -1.92 15.06 5.48
N ASN A 345 -2.21 13.84 5.03
CA ASN A 345 -3.02 12.87 5.78
C ASN A 345 -2.28 12.32 7.01
N PHE A 346 -0.96 12.44 7.04
CA PHE A 346 -0.08 12.03 8.13
C PHE A 346 1.07 13.02 8.32
N SER A 347 1.69 13.00 9.49
CA SER A 347 2.97 13.66 9.80
C SER A 347 4.06 12.62 10.08
N TYR A 348 5.31 13.04 10.30
CA TYR A 348 6.41 12.13 10.64
C TYR A 348 6.74 12.16 12.14
N PHE A 349 6.78 10.97 12.74
CA PHE A 349 7.41 10.72 14.02
C PHE A 349 8.91 10.50 13.80
N ILE A 350 9.70 11.54 14.04
CA ILE A 350 11.12 11.56 13.67
C ILE A 350 11.97 10.94 14.78
N ILE A 351 12.75 9.93 14.41
CA ILE A 351 13.73 9.27 15.27
C ILE A 351 15.13 9.63 14.75
N ASP A 352 15.80 10.52 15.47
CA ASP A 352 17.19 10.90 15.18
C ASP A 352 18.14 9.90 15.84
N THR A 353 18.86 9.17 14.99
CA THR A 353 19.71 8.05 15.40
C THR A 353 21.16 8.43 15.66
N ARG A 354 21.51 9.70 15.44
CA ARG A 354 22.87 10.19 15.64
C ARG A 354 23.24 10.19 17.14
N PRO A 355 24.54 10.20 17.47
CA PRO A 355 24.99 10.32 18.86
C PRO A 355 24.41 11.57 19.54
N GLN A 356 24.14 11.48 20.85
CA GLN A 356 23.50 12.54 21.64
C GLN A 356 24.20 13.90 21.48
N LYS A 357 25.54 13.90 21.36
CA LYS A 357 26.33 15.12 21.13
C LYS A 357 25.97 15.81 19.81
N SER A 358 25.80 15.04 18.74
CA SER A 358 25.43 15.55 17.41
C SER A 358 23.98 16.02 17.37
N PHE A 359 23.08 15.31 18.05
CA PHE A 359 21.70 15.73 18.23
C PHE A 359 21.59 17.08 18.95
N ASN A 360 22.35 17.24 20.04
CA ASN A 360 22.36 18.49 20.82
C ASN A 360 22.99 19.67 20.06
N ALA A 361 23.83 19.41 19.05
CA ALA A 361 24.44 20.44 18.21
C ALA A 361 23.50 20.97 17.10
N GLY A 362 22.33 20.35 16.92
CA GLY A 362 21.35 20.75 15.94
C GLY A 362 20.44 19.59 15.55
N SER A 363 19.14 19.71 15.79
CA SER A 363 18.15 18.68 15.44
C SER A 363 16.85 19.28 14.92
N ILE A 364 16.01 18.42 14.36
CA ILE A 364 14.66 18.81 13.93
C ILE A 364 13.80 19.00 15.18
N SER A 365 13.04 20.10 15.24
CA SER A 365 12.13 20.35 16.35
C SER A 365 11.11 19.22 16.50
N GLY A 366 11.00 18.66 17.72
CA GLY A 366 10.10 17.54 18.01
C GLY A 366 10.65 16.15 17.68
N ALA A 367 11.88 16.04 17.16
CA ALA A 367 12.52 14.73 16.94
C ALA A 367 12.98 14.10 18.26
N PHE A 368 12.90 12.77 18.32
CA PHE A 368 13.38 11.97 19.45
C PHE A 368 14.78 11.44 19.18
N ASN A 369 15.71 11.59 20.11
CA ASN A 369 17.03 10.98 19.99
C ASN A 369 17.01 9.53 20.46
N LEU A 370 17.41 8.61 19.58
CA LEU A 370 17.65 7.21 19.89
C LEU A 370 19.01 6.82 19.32
N ASN A 371 20.08 7.05 20.09
CA ASN A 371 21.45 6.77 19.62
C ASN A 371 21.58 5.32 19.15
N ALA A 372 21.80 5.13 17.84
CA ALA A 372 21.85 3.80 17.25
C ALA A 372 23.09 2.99 17.64
N GLU A 373 24.19 3.63 18.04
CA GLU A 373 25.39 2.93 18.54
C GLU A 373 25.08 2.06 19.78
N THR A 374 24.09 2.49 20.58
CA THR A 374 23.60 1.75 21.76
C THR A 374 23.15 0.34 21.41
N ILE A 375 22.74 0.07 20.15
CA ILE A 375 22.34 -1.28 19.74
C ILE A 375 23.48 -2.29 19.82
N VAL A 376 24.73 -1.84 19.72
CA VAL A 376 25.94 -2.67 19.83
C VAL A 376 26.53 -2.59 21.23
N GLU A 377 26.54 -1.39 21.83
CA GLU A 377 27.13 -1.18 23.16
C GLU A 377 26.30 -1.78 24.30
N ASP A 378 24.98 -1.61 24.25
CA ASP A 378 24.03 -2.04 25.28
C ASP A 378 22.65 -2.36 24.67
N PRO A 379 22.49 -3.58 24.11
CA PRO A 379 21.26 -3.98 23.43
C PRO A 379 20.01 -3.96 24.32
N GLU A 380 20.16 -4.19 25.63
CA GLU A 380 19.05 -4.17 26.58
C GLU A 380 18.54 -2.75 26.77
N LYS A 381 19.45 -1.80 27.02
CA LYS A 381 19.11 -0.38 27.12
C LYS A 381 18.47 0.15 25.84
N PHE A 382 18.98 -0.25 24.67
CA PHE A 382 18.35 0.08 23.39
C PHE A 382 16.92 -0.47 23.31
N GLY A 383 16.73 -1.74 23.70
CA GLY A 383 15.41 -2.39 23.72
C GLY A 383 14.39 -1.70 24.64
N PHE A 384 14.82 -1.25 25.82
CA PHE A 384 13.99 -0.46 26.73
C PHE A 384 13.63 0.90 26.13
N ALA A 385 14.62 1.63 25.60
CA ALA A 385 14.40 2.93 24.98
C ALA A 385 13.44 2.84 23.78
N MET A 386 13.62 1.83 22.92
CA MET A 386 12.73 1.55 21.80
C MET A 386 11.29 1.26 22.27
N SER A 387 11.11 0.38 23.27
CA SER A 387 9.79 0.05 23.81
C SER A 387 9.08 1.27 24.39
N SER A 388 9.82 2.10 25.16
CA SER A 388 9.29 3.35 25.70
C SER A 388 8.89 4.34 24.61
N LEU A 389 9.70 4.45 23.55
CA LEU A 389 9.44 5.34 22.41
C LEU A 389 8.21 4.92 21.62
N LEU A 390 8.05 3.62 21.35
CA LEU A 390 6.89 3.07 20.65
C LEU A 390 5.60 3.26 21.47
N LYS A 391 5.67 3.05 22.79
CA LYS A 391 4.54 3.33 23.69
C LYS A 391 4.16 4.80 23.69
N PHE A 392 5.14 5.70 23.72
CA PHE A 392 4.87 7.14 23.63
C PHE A 392 4.21 7.50 22.29
N LYS A 393 4.71 6.95 21.18
CA LYS A 393 4.13 7.15 19.86
C LYS A 393 2.66 6.71 19.81
N SER A 394 2.34 5.50 20.29
CA SER A 394 0.96 4.99 20.24
C SER A 394 -0.01 5.81 21.10
N GLU A 395 0.48 6.40 22.20
CA GLU A 395 -0.33 7.25 23.10
C GLU A 395 -0.51 8.69 22.62
N THR A 396 0.45 9.25 21.86
CA THR A 396 0.46 10.69 21.53
C THR A 396 0.26 11.01 20.06
N CYS A 397 0.80 10.17 19.17
CA CYS A 397 0.84 10.39 17.73
C CYS A 397 0.71 9.05 16.97
N PRO A 398 -0.42 8.34 17.15
CA PRO A 398 -0.62 7.02 16.55
C PRO A 398 -0.56 7.07 15.01
N LYS A 399 -1.07 8.15 14.41
CA LYS A 399 -1.15 8.37 12.96
C LYS A 399 0.18 8.74 12.29
N ASP A 400 1.19 9.13 13.06
CA ASP A 400 2.42 9.66 12.48
C ASP A 400 3.32 8.55 11.97
N HIS A 401 3.89 8.72 10.78
CA HIS A 401 4.72 7.70 10.15
C HIS A 401 6.12 7.75 10.76
N ILE A 402 6.73 6.60 11.05
CA ILE A 402 8.07 6.57 11.65
C ILE A 402 9.08 6.93 10.56
N CYS A 403 9.87 7.98 10.80
CA CYS A 403 10.98 8.36 9.92
C CYS A 403 12.29 8.40 10.70
N PHE A 404 13.23 7.55 10.30
CA PHE A 404 14.57 7.57 10.84
C PHE A 404 15.44 8.61 10.13
N ILE A 405 16.20 9.38 10.91
CA ILE A 405 17.23 10.27 10.37
C ILE A 405 18.59 9.91 10.95
N GLY A 406 19.54 9.68 10.04
CA GLY A 406 20.94 9.44 10.35
C GLY A 406 21.78 10.69 10.16
N SER A 407 23.10 10.51 10.17
CA SER A 407 24.06 11.56 9.86
C SER A 407 24.04 11.94 8.38
N GLY A 408 23.80 10.98 7.50
CA GLY A 408 24.03 11.08 6.05
C GLY A 408 25.40 10.54 5.61
N HIS A 409 26.23 10.07 6.55
CA HIS A 409 27.52 9.43 6.29
C HIS A 409 27.37 7.91 6.42
N GLU A 410 27.80 7.15 5.40
CA GLU A 410 27.57 5.70 5.31
C GLU A 410 28.13 4.91 6.52
N GLU A 411 29.28 5.34 7.07
CA GLU A 411 29.95 4.68 8.19
C GLU A 411 29.16 4.78 9.50
N GLU A 412 28.49 5.90 9.74
CA GLU A 412 27.68 6.13 10.93
C GLU A 412 26.27 5.53 10.74
N ASP A 413 25.72 5.67 9.54
CA ASP A 413 24.35 5.26 9.23
C ASP A 413 24.17 3.72 9.20
N GLN A 414 25.25 2.93 9.23
CA GLN A 414 25.17 1.47 9.40
C GLN A 414 24.40 1.09 10.68
N PHE A 415 24.60 1.84 11.78
CA PHE A 415 23.92 1.60 13.04
C PHE A 415 22.44 1.97 12.94
N MET A 416 22.11 3.04 12.20
CA MET A 416 20.72 3.40 11.90
C MET A 416 20.00 2.26 11.19
N PHE A 417 20.63 1.61 10.19
CA PHE A 417 20.00 0.47 9.50
C PHE A 417 19.84 -0.76 10.41
N MET A 418 20.75 -0.99 11.36
CA MET A 418 20.57 -2.02 12.39
C MET A 418 19.37 -1.69 13.31
N ALA A 419 19.22 -0.43 13.70
CA ALA A 419 18.07 0.04 14.46
C ALA A 419 16.76 -0.12 13.67
N ILE A 420 16.72 0.33 12.41
CA ILE A 420 15.56 0.14 11.51
C ILE A 420 15.21 -1.34 11.42
N SER A 421 16.19 -2.22 11.18
CA SER A 421 15.95 -3.66 11.13
C SER A 421 15.29 -4.17 12.41
N ARG A 422 15.72 -3.70 13.60
CA ARG A 422 15.10 -4.08 14.87
C ARG A 422 13.63 -3.64 14.97
N PHE A 423 13.28 -2.47 14.45
CA PHE A 423 11.90 -1.97 14.38
C PHE A 423 11.06 -2.76 13.39
N LEU A 424 11.60 -3.12 12.22
CA LEU A 424 10.90 -3.92 11.21
C LEU A 424 10.50 -5.31 11.75
N HIS A 425 11.31 -5.90 12.63
CA HIS A 425 10.97 -7.17 13.30
C HIS A 425 9.75 -7.08 14.24
N GLN A 426 9.29 -5.87 14.58
CA GLN A 426 8.05 -5.68 15.35
C GLN A 426 6.80 -5.62 14.46
N ASN A 427 6.93 -5.81 13.14
CA ASN A 427 5.84 -5.69 12.16
C ASN A 427 5.12 -4.33 12.21
N LEU A 428 5.89 -3.25 12.45
CA LEU A 428 5.35 -1.89 12.48
C LEU A 428 5.20 -1.34 11.06
N GLU A 429 4.02 -0.78 10.79
CA GLU A 429 3.71 -0.12 9.53
C GLU A 429 4.40 1.26 9.44
N HIS A 430 4.50 1.75 8.21
CA HIS A 430 4.89 3.11 7.87
C HIS A 430 6.29 3.54 8.32
N ILE A 431 7.24 2.59 8.36
CA ILE A 431 8.66 2.85 8.64
C ILE A 431 9.38 3.31 7.38
N SER A 432 10.02 4.48 7.46
CA SER A 432 10.87 5.05 6.41
C SER A 432 12.16 5.64 6.99
N TYR A 433 13.09 6.07 6.13
CA TYR A 433 14.25 6.85 6.53
C TYR A 433 14.52 8.01 5.58
N ALA A 434 15.16 9.07 6.08
CA ALA A 434 15.53 10.24 5.31
C ALA A 434 16.80 9.99 4.49
N GLU A 435 16.69 10.04 3.15
CA GLU A 435 17.83 9.89 2.25
C GLU A 435 18.82 11.04 2.42
N GLY A 436 20.10 10.70 2.59
CA GLY A 436 21.16 11.68 2.86
C GLY A 436 21.15 12.27 4.28
N GLY A 437 20.23 11.83 5.15
CA GLY A 437 20.20 12.11 6.57
C GLY A 437 20.18 13.61 6.93
N TYR A 438 20.70 13.92 8.12
CA TYR A 438 20.83 15.30 8.60
C TYR A 438 21.67 16.17 7.67
N ARG A 439 22.71 15.62 7.03
CA ARG A 439 23.55 16.35 6.07
C ARG A 439 22.76 16.92 4.90
N ALA A 440 21.92 16.12 4.24
CA ALA A 440 21.11 16.57 3.11
C ALA A 440 20.09 17.63 3.55
N LEU A 441 19.42 17.40 4.70
CA LEU A 441 18.49 18.37 5.26
C LEU A 441 19.17 19.70 5.62
N HIS A 442 20.36 19.64 6.22
CA HIS A 442 21.14 20.82 6.57
C HIS A 442 21.55 21.60 5.32
N SER A 443 21.90 20.93 4.20
CA SER A 443 22.19 21.60 2.93
C SER A 443 20.99 22.43 2.46
N ILE A 444 19.81 21.83 2.41
CA ILE A 444 18.56 22.49 2.00
C ILE A 444 18.25 23.69 2.90
N LEU A 445 18.38 23.52 4.22
CA LEU A 445 18.12 24.60 5.17
C LEU A 445 19.15 25.73 5.08
N SER A 446 20.41 25.40 4.80
CA SER A 446 21.48 26.37 4.58
C SER A 446 21.25 27.17 3.30
N GLU A 447 20.89 26.50 2.20
CA GLU A 447 20.61 27.12 0.91
C GLU A 447 19.37 28.01 0.94
N THR A 448 18.34 27.60 1.68
CA THR A 448 17.09 28.37 1.84
C THR A 448 17.15 29.42 2.95
N GLY A 449 18.27 29.54 3.67
CA GLY A 449 18.45 30.50 4.76
C GLY A 449 17.63 30.20 6.03
N ASN A 450 17.12 28.97 6.17
CA ASN A 450 16.18 28.56 7.23
C ASN A 450 16.84 27.75 8.37
N LEU A 451 18.16 27.81 8.55
CA LEU A 451 18.86 27.10 9.63
C LEU A 451 18.33 27.42 11.04
N GLN A 452 17.70 28.59 11.22
CA GLN A 452 17.08 28.99 12.50
C GLN A 452 15.90 28.10 12.91
N LYS A 453 15.34 27.29 12.00
CA LYS A 453 14.28 26.34 12.31
C LYS A 453 14.78 25.06 13.00
N LEU A 454 16.10 24.83 13.04
CA LEU A 454 16.69 23.71 13.76
C LEU A 454 16.79 24.02 15.26
N SER A 455 16.38 23.07 16.09
CA SER A 455 16.52 23.15 17.53
C SER A 455 17.98 23.03 17.94
N ASN A 456 18.38 23.80 18.95
CA ASN A 456 19.72 23.81 19.54
C ASN A 456 20.88 24.17 18.60
N HIS A 457 20.58 24.70 17.42
CA HIS A 457 21.56 25.14 16.44
C HIS A 457 22.03 26.60 16.71
N PHE A 458 22.56 26.84 17.91
CA PHE A 458 22.92 28.18 18.39
C PHE A 458 24.28 28.67 17.90
N THR A 459 25.21 27.76 17.58
CA THR A 459 26.61 28.07 17.29
C THR A 459 27.10 27.27 16.08
N LYS A 460 27.59 27.96 15.04
CA LYS A 460 28.25 27.32 13.87
C LYS A 460 29.43 26.42 14.27
N ASN A 461 29.97 26.62 15.48
CA ASN A 461 31.14 25.89 15.99
C ASN A 461 30.82 24.55 16.66
N ASP A 462 29.56 24.18 16.87
CA ASP A 462 29.22 22.88 17.45
C ASP A 462 28.63 21.91 16.42
N CYS A 463 27.94 22.43 15.40
CA CYS A 463 27.43 21.64 14.28
C CYS A 463 28.57 21.19 13.33
N ILE A 464 28.66 19.88 13.09
CA ILE A 464 29.68 19.27 12.21
C ILE A 464 29.54 19.77 10.76
N GLU A 465 28.32 19.91 10.27
CA GLU A 465 28.07 20.32 8.88
C GLU A 465 28.31 21.82 8.67
N CYS A 466 28.08 22.66 9.68
CA CYS A 466 28.49 24.08 9.63
C CYS A 466 30.01 24.26 9.58
N LYS A 467 30.79 23.40 10.25
CA LYS A 467 32.26 23.45 10.23
C LYS A 467 32.86 23.11 8.87
N LYS A 468 32.23 22.21 8.13
CA LYS A 468 32.69 21.76 6.81
C LYS A 468 32.47 22.82 5.72
N GLY A 469 31.66 23.84 5.98
CA GLY A 469 31.25 24.84 5.00
C GLY A 469 30.19 24.32 4.03
N PRO A 470 29.60 25.18 3.18
CA PRO A 470 28.63 24.76 2.18
C PRO A 470 29.27 23.73 1.23
N LEU A 471 28.54 22.65 0.92
CA LEU A 471 28.98 21.64 -0.03
C LEU A 471 29.32 22.33 -1.36
N THR A 472 30.58 22.31 -1.77
CA THR A 472 30.92 22.53 -3.17
C THR A 472 30.32 21.35 -3.93
N VAL A 473 29.17 21.56 -4.56
CA VAL A 473 28.58 20.60 -5.50
C VAL A 473 29.53 20.52 -6.70
N GLN A 474 30.55 19.66 -6.60
CA GLN A 474 31.08 19.03 -7.79
C GLN A 474 30.19 17.82 -8.07
N PRO A 475 29.57 17.72 -9.25
CA PRO A 475 28.83 16.53 -9.63
C PRO A 475 29.85 15.41 -9.89
N LYS A 476 30.31 14.75 -8.83
CA LYS A 476 31.10 13.52 -8.94
C LYS A 476 30.22 12.33 -8.60
N ASN A 477 29.84 11.62 -9.66
CA ASN A 477 29.15 10.33 -9.70
C ASN A 477 29.95 9.18 -9.04
N GLU A 478 30.46 9.37 -7.82
CA GLU A 478 31.25 8.35 -7.10
C GLU A 478 30.47 7.60 -6.00
N TRP A 479 29.20 7.93 -5.79
CA TRP A 479 28.32 7.33 -4.75
C TRP A 479 28.05 5.81 -4.92
N LYS A 480 28.43 5.18 -6.04
CA LYS A 480 27.91 3.86 -6.43
C LYS A 480 28.80 2.63 -6.15
N LYS A 481 29.95 2.75 -5.46
CA LYS A 481 30.86 1.58 -5.25
C LYS A 481 30.82 0.90 -3.87
N SER A 482 30.25 1.53 -2.83
CA SER A 482 30.47 1.10 -1.43
C SER A 482 29.43 0.11 -0.85
N PHE A 483 28.14 0.26 -1.23
CA PHE A 483 27.00 -0.50 -0.69
C PHE A 483 27.07 -2.03 -0.87
N LEU A 484 28.00 -2.54 -1.67
CA LEU A 484 28.18 -3.96 -1.99
C LEU A 484 28.94 -4.75 -0.90
N SER A 485 29.62 -4.07 0.02
CA SER A 485 30.55 -4.68 0.97
C SER A 485 29.93 -5.07 2.32
N ILE A 486 28.85 -4.39 2.73
CA ILE A 486 28.29 -4.48 4.09
C ILE A 486 27.27 -5.62 4.22
N LEU A 487 26.40 -5.84 3.23
CA LEU A 487 25.43 -6.96 3.24
C LEU A 487 26.08 -8.35 3.10
N LYS A 488 27.34 -8.44 2.66
CA LYS A 488 28.08 -9.71 2.61
C LYS A 488 28.65 -10.15 3.97
N LYS A 489 28.69 -9.27 4.98
CA LYS A 489 29.34 -9.57 6.27
C LYS A 489 28.39 -10.00 7.39
N SER A 490 27.07 -9.83 7.25
CA SER A 490 26.09 -10.18 8.29
C SER A 490 25.40 -11.54 8.12
N VAL A 491 25.76 -12.35 7.12
CA VAL A 491 25.25 -13.73 6.95
C VAL A 491 26.42 -14.72 6.76
N GLN A 492 27.13 -15.01 7.84
CA GLN A 492 27.88 -16.27 8.00
C GLN A 492 27.75 -16.78 9.43
N ILE A 493 26.60 -17.36 9.76
CA ILE A 493 26.48 -18.27 10.90
C ILE A 493 26.81 -19.67 10.35
N LYS A 494 28.08 -20.07 10.43
CA LYS A 494 28.49 -21.46 10.21
C LYS A 494 28.41 -22.22 11.53
N GLN A 495 27.70 -23.34 11.51
CA GLN A 495 27.62 -24.32 12.59
C GLN A 495 29.02 -24.83 13.00
N PRO A 496 29.24 -25.20 14.28
CA PRO A 496 30.53 -25.70 14.73
C PRO A 496 30.69 -27.18 14.36
N LYS A 497 31.79 -27.53 13.70
CA LYS A 497 32.32 -28.90 13.65
C LYS A 497 33.67 -28.93 14.34
N ILE A 498 33.72 -29.66 15.44
CA ILE A 498 34.93 -30.16 16.10
C ILE A 498 35.55 -31.20 15.16
N ILE A 499 36.89 -31.18 14.99
CA ILE A 499 37.80 -32.34 15.07
C ILE A 499 39.24 -31.96 14.64
N THR A 500 40.14 -32.19 15.60
CA THR A 500 41.60 -32.48 15.59
C THR A 500 42.64 -31.61 14.89
N LYS A 501 43.64 -31.28 15.73
CA LYS A 501 44.93 -30.64 15.52
C LYS A 501 45.82 -31.33 14.48
N GLU A 502 46.67 -30.54 13.83
CA GLU A 502 48.11 -30.81 13.76
C GLU A 502 48.93 -29.50 13.63
N ASN A 503 50.06 -29.48 14.33
CA ASN A 503 50.93 -28.33 14.58
C ASN A 503 51.91 -28.04 13.42
N LYS A 504 52.37 -26.78 13.30
CA LYS A 504 53.80 -26.42 13.15
C LYS A 504 54.08 -24.94 13.44
N SER A 505 54.58 -24.71 14.66
CA SER A 505 55.72 -23.87 15.10
C SER A 505 56.08 -22.53 14.43
N SER A 506 56.27 -21.53 15.32
CA SER A 506 57.39 -20.55 15.49
C SER A 506 56.86 -19.11 15.52
N GLU A 507 57.17 -18.19 16.44
CA GLU A 507 57.99 -18.12 17.66
C GLU A 507 57.62 -16.77 18.35
N LYS A 508 57.61 -16.75 19.70
CA LYS A 508 57.89 -15.65 20.68
C LYS A 508 57.33 -14.22 20.40
N ASP A 509 56.74 -13.49 21.37
CA ASP A 509 57.26 -13.31 22.73
C ASP A 509 56.25 -12.70 23.72
N SER A 510 56.41 -13.13 24.98
CA SER A 510 56.06 -12.49 26.27
C SER A 510 54.60 -12.17 26.69
N LEU A 511 54.14 -12.98 27.65
CA LEU A 511 53.00 -12.81 28.54
C LEU A 511 53.18 -11.66 29.56
N LYS A 512 52.07 -10.98 29.91
CA LYS A 512 51.77 -10.56 31.31
C LYS A 512 50.25 -10.63 31.55
N HIS A 513 49.83 -11.60 32.35
CA HIS A 513 48.57 -11.62 33.08
C HIS A 513 48.85 -11.28 34.56
N VAL A 514 47.77 -11.17 35.37
CA VAL A 514 47.63 -10.95 36.83
C VAL A 514 47.14 -9.52 37.12
N SER A 515 46.10 -9.24 37.90
CA SER A 515 45.13 -10.06 38.66
C SER A 515 43.96 -9.21 39.15
N THR A 516 42.87 -9.89 39.49
CA THR A 516 41.85 -9.45 40.44
C THR A 516 42.40 -9.37 41.87
N VAL A 517 41.97 -8.33 42.60
CA VAL A 517 42.10 -8.06 44.06
C VAL A 517 43.27 -7.15 44.48
N GLU A 518 42.97 -5.84 44.54
CA GLU A 518 43.46 -4.82 45.52
C GLU A 518 42.42 -3.67 45.49
N ARG A 519 41.34 -3.69 46.30
CA ARG A 519 41.16 -3.11 47.65
C ARG A 519 41.54 -1.61 47.83
N PHE A 520 40.48 -0.81 47.96
CA PHE A 520 40.30 0.41 48.77
C PHE A 520 41.02 1.72 48.42
N GLY A 521 40.20 2.74 48.10
CA GLY A 521 40.60 4.15 48.07
C GLY A 521 39.39 5.09 47.96
N ASN A 522 38.75 5.35 49.09
CA ASN A 522 37.63 6.28 49.30
C ASN A 522 37.77 7.65 48.62
N LYS A 523 36.74 8.09 47.88
CA LYS A 523 36.11 9.43 48.02
C LYS A 523 34.63 9.36 47.65
N ARG A 524 33.74 9.45 48.65
CA ARG A 524 32.32 9.79 48.50
C ARG A 524 32.14 11.29 48.74
N TYR A 525 31.21 11.90 48.02
CA TYR A 525 30.17 12.89 48.38
C TYR A 525 29.78 13.59 47.06
N ARG A 526 28.54 13.94 46.70
CA ARG A 526 27.14 13.70 47.12
C ARG A 526 26.32 14.66 46.23
N ASN A 527 25.09 14.27 45.85
CA ASN A 527 24.07 15.05 45.11
C ASN A 527 24.34 15.27 43.61
N VAL A 528 23.57 14.62 42.73
CA VAL A 528 22.36 15.18 42.07
C VAL A 528 21.45 14.00 41.68
N GLN A 529 20.15 14.25 41.74
CA GLN A 529 19.04 13.34 41.99
C GLN A 529 18.40 12.83 40.69
N SER A 530 17.95 11.57 40.73
CA SER A 530 17.21 10.84 39.68
C SER A 530 15.85 11.49 39.42
N VAL A 531 15.60 11.93 38.19
CA VAL A 531 14.35 12.60 37.77
C VAL A 531 13.29 11.56 37.38
N PHE A 532 12.64 10.97 38.39
CA PHE A 532 11.33 10.33 38.28
C PHE A 532 10.67 10.36 39.66
N SER A 533 9.77 11.32 39.91
CA SER A 533 8.78 11.25 40.99
C SER A 533 7.59 12.15 40.63
N ILE A 534 6.45 11.50 40.45
CA ILE A 534 5.10 12.06 40.36
C ILE A 534 4.70 12.51 41.77
N ASN A 535 4.09 13.68 41.92
CA ASN A 535 3.29 14.02 43.10
C ASN A 535 2.10 14.90 42.67
N GLU A 536 0.90 14.40 42.95
CA GLU A 536 -0.38 15.12 42.90
C GLU A 536 -0.60 15.84 44.25
N GLU A 537 -1.22 17.03 44.22
CA GLU A 537 -2.37 17.49 45.04
C GLU A 537 -2.51 19.03 45.10
N GLU A 538 -3.75 19.45 45.36
CA GLU A 538 -4.47 20.69 44.99
C GLU A 538 -4.21 21.94 45.86
N SER A 539 -4.63 23.12 45.36
CA SER A 539 -5.35 24.13 46.18
C SER A 539 -6.06 25.22 45.34
N LEU A 540 -7.27 25.56 45.79
CA LEU A 540 -8.28 26.48 45.24
C LEU A 540 -8.06 27.95 45.65
N SER A 541 -8.52 28.93 44.84
CA SER A 541 -9.21 30.15 45.32
C SER A 541 -9.81 31.06 44.21
N SER A 542 -11.15 31.13 44.19
CA SER A 542 -12.09 32.28 44.05
C SER A 542 -11.97 33.38 42.98
N ASP A 543 -12.90 33.34 42.01
CA ASP A 543 -13.94 34.32 41.57
C ASP A 543 -13.69 35.84 41.49
N VAL A 544 -14.01 36.40 40.29
CA VAL A 544 -14.90 37.58 40.10
C VAL A 544 -15.47 37.64 38.65
N ASP A 545 -16.81 37.69 38.61
CA ASP A 545 -17.83 38.10 37.61
C ASP A 545 -17.56 39.45 36.88
N GLU A 546 -18.12 39.88 35.74
CA GLU A 546 -19.13 39.45 34.75
C GLU A 546 -19.11 40.44 33.53
N LEU A 547 -19.76 40.04 32.42
CA LEU A 547 -20.41 40.82 31.32
C LEU A 547 -19.76 40.99 29.93
N GLN A 548 -20.60 40.65 28.94
CA GLN A 548 -20.41 40.35 27.52
C GLN A 548 -20.53 41.59 26.60
N ILE A 549 -20.05 41.50 25.35
CA ILE A 549 -20.83 41.65 24.09
C ILE A 549 -20.00 41.20 22.86
N SER A 550 -20.73 40.62 21.92
CA SER A 550 -20.49 39.69 20.80
C SER A 550 -19.74 40.15 19.53
N SER A 551 -19.07 39.20 18.82
CA SER A 551 -19.36 38.75 17.42
C SER A 551 -18.34 37.69 16.91
N PRO A 552 -18.70 36.83 15.93
CA PRO A 552 -18.28 35.42 15.88
C PRO A 552 -16.93 35.16 15.20
N GLN A 553 -16.04 34.44 15.89
CA GLN A 553 -14.81 33.86 15.32
C GLN A 553 -14.89 32.34 15.31
N GLU A 554 -14.62 31.77 14.14
CA GLU A 554 -14.49 30.34 13.86
C GLU A 554 -13.48 29.68 14.81
N ALA A 555 -13.96 28.69 15.57
CA ALA A 555 -13.15 27.97 16.55
C ALA A 555 -12.37 26.83 15.88
N LYS A 556 -11.05 26.84 16.09
CA LYS A 556 -10.11 25.73 15.87
C LYS A 556 -10.62 24.43 16.54
N PRO A 557 -10.40 23.23 15.94
CA PRO A 557 -10.72 21.98 16.61
C PRO A 557 -9.72 21.73 17.74
N LYS A 558 -10.20 21.71 18.98
CA LYS A 558 -9.46 21.21 20.15
C LYS A 558 -9.44 19.68 20.13
N GLY A 559 -8.33 19.11 20.59
CA GLY A 559 -8.02 17.67 20.53
C GLY A 559 -9.14 16.75 21.03
N GLY A 560 -9.27 15.62 20.33
CA GLY A 560 -10.28 14.60 20.60
C GLY A 560 -10.14 13.95 21.98
N GLU A 561 -11.29 13.65 22.59
CA GLU A 561 -11.41 12.94 23.86
C GLU A 561 -10.97 11.46 23.69
N LYS A 562 -10.14 10.97 24.62
CA LYS A 562 -9.69 9.56 24.68
C LYS A 562 -10.77 8.72 25.36
N LEU A 563 -11.38 7.78 24.63
CA LEU A 563 -12.49 6.96 25.15
C LEU A 563 -12.15 5.46 25.08
N ARG A 564 -12.58 4.69 26.09
CA ARG A 564 -12.49 3.22 26.09
C ARG A 564 -13.65 2.59 25.32
N TRP A 565 -13.41 1.43 24.68
CA TRP A 565 -14.42 0.71 23.89
C TRP A 565 -15.77 0.52 24.59
N ASN A 566 -15.77 0.16 25.88
CA ASN A 566 -16.98 -0.08 26.66
C ASN A 566 -17.79 1.19 26.97
N GLU A 567 -17.18 2.36 26.85
CA GLU A 567 -17.83 3.67 27.09
C GLU A 567 -18.43 4.23 25.81
N ILE A 568 -17.86 3.89 24.64
CA ILE A 568 -18.38 4.28 23.32
C ILE A 568 -19.71 3.57 23.03
N ILE A 569 -19.80 2.27 23.36
CA ILE A 569 -21.02 1.46 23.16
C ILE A 569 -22.23 2.04 23.93
N LYS A 570 -21.98 2.81 25.01
CA LYS A 570 -23.03 3.45 25.81
C LYS A 570 -23.48 4.82 25.29
N LYS A 571 -22.76 5.43 24.34
CA LYS A 571 -23.08 6.76 23.79
C LYS A 571 -23.86 6.62 22.47
N ALA A 572 -24.88 7.46 22.27
CA ALA A 572 -25.80 7.40 21.11
C ALA A 572 -25.20 7.94 19.77
N GLU A 573 -23.87 8.07 19.68
CA GLU A 573 -23.15 8.78 18.63
C GLU A 573 -21.94 7.97 18.14
N ILE A 574 -21.64 8.02 16.84
CA ILE A 574 -20.46 7.42 16.20
C ILE A 574 -19.39 8.45 15.93
N ILE A 575 -18.16 8.02 16.11
CA ILE A 575 -16.96 8.83 15.91
C ILE A 575 -16.42 8.61 14.49
N GLU A 576 -16.07 9.69 13.79
CA GLU A 576 -15.66 9.73 12.38
C GLU A 576 -14.31 9.05 12.07
N HIS A 577 -13.53 8.63 13.06
CA HIS A 577 -12.24 7.98 12.80
C HIS A 577 -11.86 6.95 13.88
N PHE A 578 -11.35 5.80 13.45
CA PHE A 578 -10.81 4.74 14.31
C PHE A 578 -9.42 4.34 13.82
N GLU A 579 -8.40 4.64 14.63
CA GLU A 579 -7.11 3.97 14.55
C GLU A 579 -6.61 3.78 15.98
N GLY A 580 -6.36 2.52 16.35
CA GLY A 580 -5.85 2.14 17.66
C GLY A 580 -5.70 0.63 17.80
N GLU A 581 -4.59 0.20 18.39
CA GLU A 581 -4.47 -1.13 18.99
C GLU A 581 -5.42 -1.24 20.20
N GLU A 582 -5.68 -2.48 20.64
CA GLU A 582 -6.64 -2.86 21.70
C GLU A 582 -6.96 -1.75 22.72
N GLY A 583 -8.22 -1.32 22.80
CA GLY A 583 -8.69 -0.52 23.95
C GLY A 583 -9.14 0.91 23.71
N ILE A 584 -8.57 1.66 22.74
CA ILE A 584 -8.55 3.14 22.78
C ILE A 584 -8.92 3.78 21.43
N VAL A 585 -9.84 4.76 21.43
CA VAL A 585 -10.30 5.49 20.23
C VAL A 585 -10.16 7.02 20.42
N TYR A 586 -9.79 7.73 19.35
CA TYR A 586 -9.68 9.20 19.30
C TYR A 586 -10.79 9.81 18.44
N SER A 587 -11.51 10.81 18.96
CA SER A 587 -12.65 11.44 18.25
C SER A 587 -12.30 12.69 17.45
N SER A 588 -12.73 12.74 16.18
CA SER A 588 -12.58 13.92 15.29
C SER A 588 -13.92 14.56 14.90
N MET A 589 -15.01 13.79 14.76
CA MET A 589 -16.38 14.29 14.54
C MET A 589 -17.40 13.26 15.01
N ARG A 590 -18.64 13.69 15.29
CA ARG A 590 -19.70 12.85 15.86
C ARG A 590 -20.93 12.79 14.94
N HIS A 591 -21.34 11.60 14.52
CA HIS A 591 -22.57 11.34 13.77
C HIS A 591 -23.60 10.63 14.66
N PRO A 592 -24.88 11.04 14.68
CA PRO A 592 -25.92 10.30 15.42
C PRO A 592 -26.06 8.87 14.89
N LEU A 593 -26.15 7.86 15.77
CA LEU A 593 -26.34 6.46 15.36
C LEU A 593 -27.60 6.27 14.48
N ALA A 594 -28.65 7.04 14.75
CA ALA A 594 -29.90 7.04 13.98
C ALA A 594 -29.75 7.51 12.53
N SER A 595 -28.67 8.23 12.21
CA SER A 595 -28.39 8.67 10.84
C SER A 595 -27.75 7.58 9.98
N ILE A 596 -27.37 6.42 10.54
CA ILE A 596 -26.86 5.33 9.72
C ILE A 596 -28.01 4.61 9.04
N ILE A 597 -27.99 4.67 7.71
CA ILE A 597 -28.89 3.90 6.87
C ILE A 597 -28.32 2.50 6.64
N ARG A 598 -27.00 2.40 6.40
CA ARG A 598 -26.37 1.15 6.03
C ARG A 598 -24.91 1.06 6.47
N VAL A 599 -24.56 -0.10 7.04
CA VAL A 599 -23.17 -0.52 7.26
C VAL A 599 -22.92 -1.72 6.36
N THR A 600 -21.91 -1.64 5.49
CA THR A 600 -21.49 -2.78 4.67
C THR A 600 -20.05 -3.15 4.99
N SER A 601 -19.84 -4.43 5.29
CA SER A 601 -18.54 -5.09 5.28
C SER A 601 -18.49 -5.98 4.04
N LYS A 602 -17.38 -5.95 3.30
CA LYS A 602 -17.22 -6.83 2.13
C LYS A 602 -16.36 -8.03 2.49
N LYS A 603 -16.75 -9.20 1.98
CA LYS A 603 -16.11 -10.49 2.30
C LYS A 603 -14.60 -10.52 1.96
N ARG A 604 -14.16 -9.75 0.96
CA ARG A 604 -12.76 -9.69 0.51
C ARG A 604 -11.89 -8.67 1.23
N PHE A 605 -12.52 -7.67 1.83
CA PHE A 605 -11.86 -6.64 2.62
C PHE A 605 -12.59 -6.58 3.95
N PRO A 606 -12.48 -7.64 4.78
CA PRO A 606 -13.27 -7.74 6.00
C PRO A 606 -13.00 -6.56 6.94
N GLU A 607 -11.76 -6.08 6.95
CA GLU A 607 -11.27 -4.92 7.72
C GLU A 607 -11.84 -3.58 7.23
N PHE A 608 -12.47 -3.55 6.05
CA PHE A 608 -13.05 -2.34 5.47
C PHE A 608 -14.56 -2.28 5.73
N LEU A 609 -15.00 -1.23 6.42
CA LEU A 609 -16.41 -0.93 6.63
C LEU A 609 -16.79 0.36 5.91
N THR A 610 -17.88 0.29 5.17
CA THR A 610 -18.53 1.47 4.60
C THR A 610 -19.76 1.82 5.42
N PHE A 611 -19.81 3.06 5.90
CA PHE A 611 -20.94 3.64 6.60
C PHE A 611 -21.62 4.65 5.69
N LYS A 612 -22.90 4.43 5.39
CA LYS A 612 -23.74 5.36 4.65
C LYS A 612 -24.68 6.04 5.64
N PHE A 613 -24.50 7.34 5.80
CA PHE A 613 -25.31 8.19 6.64
C PHE A 613 -26.37 8.92 5.81
N GLY A 614 -27.52 9.20 6.41
CA GLY A 614 -28.63 9.88 5.77
C GLY A 614 -29.92 9.78 6.57
N TYR A 615 -31.04 9.94 5.87
CA TYR A 615 -32.39 9.80 6.44
C TYR A 615 -33.30 9.04 5.47
N GLU A 616 -34.29 8.33 6.01
CA GLU A 616 -35.35 7.73 5.22
C GLU A 616 -36.49 8.73 5.04
N LEU A 617 -36.93 8.91 3.80
CA LEU A 617 -38.13 9.69 3.50
C LEU A 617 -39.37 8.87 3.84
N PRO A 618 -40.51 9.51 4.18
CA PRO A 618 -41.78 8.82 4.43
C PRO A 618 -42.29 7.96 3.26
N THR A 619 -41.71 8.16 2.06
CA THR A 619 -41.97 7.38 0.84
C THR A 619 -41.22 6.04 0.80
N GLY A 620 -40.38 5.73 1.80
CA GLY A 620 -39.55 4.53 1.85
C GLY A 620 -38.22 4.64 1.09
N GLU A 621 -37.94 5.80 0.47
CA GLU A 621 -36.68 6.06 -0.21
C GLU A 621 -35.61 6.58 0.77
N SER A 622 -34.45 5.93 0.78
CA SER A 622 -33.30 6.29 1.61
C SER A 622 -32.43 7.35 0.93
N HIS A 623 -32.32 8.55 1.50
CA HIS A 623 -31.43 9.59 1.00
C HIS A 623 -30.10 9.57 1.75
N ILE A 624 -29.00 9.27 1.04
CA ILE A 624 -27.64 9.23 1.62
C ILE A 624 -27.07 10.65 1.61
N SER A 625 -26.78 11.19 2.79
CA SER A 625 -26.12 12.49 2.96
C SER A 625 -24.61 12.39 2.85
N ASN A 626 -24.00 11.42 3.53
CA ASN A 626 -22.55 11.22 3.57
C ASN A 626 -22.20 9.73 3.54
N VAL A 627 -21.02 9.41 3.00
CA VAL A 627 -20.45 8.07 3.06
C VAL A 627 -19.06 8.18 3.70
N HIS A 628 -18.82 7.38 4.74
CA HIS A 628 -17.52 7.29 5.39
C HIS A 628 -16.99 5.87 5.33
N TYR A 629 -15.67 5.77 5.31
CA TYR A 629 -14.95 4.52 5.17
C TYR A 629 -14.00 4.33 6.33
N PHE A 630 -13.98 3.11 6.86
CA PHE A 630 -13.19 2.76 8.03
C PHE A 630 -12.38 1.50 7.73
N ILE A 631 -11.09 1.54 8.05
CA ILE A 631 -10.22 0.37 8.05
C ILE A 631 -9.96 0.01 9.52
N LEU A 632 -10.35 -1.19 9.93
CA LEU A 632 -10.37 -1.62 11.32
C LEU A 632 -9.86 -3.06 11.41
N PRO A 633 -8.89 -3.39 12.28
CA PRO A 633 -8.36 -4.77 12.45
C PRO A 633 -9.37 -5.81 12.99
N LYS A 634 -10.55 -5.37 13.42
CA LYS A 634 -11.68 -6.21 13.90
C LYS A 634 -13.01 -5.63 13.41
N ALA A 635 -13.07 -5.28 12.14
CA ALA A 635 -14.25 -4.65 11.53
C ALA A 635 -15.55 -5.43 11.75
N GLY A 636 -15.50 -6.77 11.77
CA GLY A 636 -16.67 -7.61 12.01
C GLY A 636 -17.30 -7.38 13.39
N ASP A 637 -16.48 -7.36 14.46
CA ASP A 637 -16.94 -7.11 15.82
C ASP A 637 -17.47 -5.70 15.99
N PHE A 638 -16.80 -4.73 15.36
CA PHE A 638 -17.23 -3.33 15.36
C PHE A 638 -18.58 -3.14 14.68
N ALA A 639 -18.78 -3.70 13.48
CA ALA A 639 -20.05 -3.66 12.77
C ALA A 639 -21.18 -4.30 13.60
N LYS A 640 -20.88 -5.38 14.32
CA LYS A 640 -21.81 -6.04 15.23
C LYS A 640 -22.18 -5.15 16.42
N ALA A 641 -21.19 -4.52 17.05
CA ALA A 641 -21.41 -3.60 18.17
C ALA A 641 -22.25 -2.39 17.76
N VAL A 642 -21.97 -1.78 16.61
CA VAL A 642 -22.75 -0.67 16.08
C VAL A 642 -24.18 -1.10 15.76
N LYS A 643 -24.37 -2.27 15.12
CA LYS A 643 -25.71 -2.81 14.85
C LYS A 643 -26.52 -3.00 16.14
N MET A 644 -25.90 -3.54 17.20
CA MET A 644 -26.53 -3.68 18.51
C MET A 644 -26.90 -2.34 19.13
N ALA A 645 -26.03 -1.33 19.01
CA ALA A 645 -26.31 0.02 19.51
C ALA A 645 -27.48 0.70 18.76
N ILE A 646 -27.57 0.54 17.44
CA ILE A 646 -28.71 1.05 16.65
C ILE A 646 -30.01 0.34 17.04
N LEU A 647 -29.98 -0.98 17.21
CA LEU A 647 -31.15 -1.77 17.63
C LEU A 647 -31.63 -1.35 19.04
N GLY A 648 -30.71 -1.05 19.96
CA GLY A 648 -31.04 -0.54 21.29
C GLY A 648 -31.64 0.87 21.31
N LEU A 649 -31.53 1.64 20.22
CA LEU A 649 -32.10 2.97 20.08
C LEU A 649 -33.47 2.97 19.39
N LYS A 650 -33.87 1.89 18.72
CA LYS A 650 -35.23 1.76 18.19
C LYS A 650 -36.17 1.48 19.37
N PRO A 651 -37.20 2.30 19.61
CA PRO A 651 -38.20 1.98 20.61
C PRO A 651 -38.83 0.63 20.25
N MET A 652 -38.99 -0.26 21.23
CA MET A 652 -39.81 -1.46 21.07
C MET A 652 -41.16 -0.98 20.54
N ALA A 653 -41.50 -1.36 19.31
CA ALA A 653 -42.88 -1.23 18.84
C ALA A 653 -43.71 -2.03 19.85
N LEU A 654 -44.53 -1.32 20.62
CA LEU A 654 -45.61 -1.96 21.37
C LEU A 654 -46.50 -2.61 20.30
N ASP A 655 -46.64 -3.92 20.38
CA ASP A 655 -47.66 -4.65 19.63
C ASP A 655 -49.02 -4.04 19.97
N GLU A 656 -49.55 -3.20 19.08
CA GLU A 656 -50.96 -2.84 19.06
C GLU A 656 -51.75 -4.02 18.47
N THR A 657 -51.92 -5.07 19.27
CA THR A 657 -53.01 -6.04 19.11
C THR A 657 -53.56 -6.45 20.47
N GLU A 658 -54.21 -5.51 21.16
CA GLU A 658 -55.35 -5.78 22.05
C GLU A 658 -56.31 -4.58 21.99
N THR A 659 -57.17 -4.56 20.96
CA THR A 659 -58.64 -4.36 21.06
C THR A 659 -59.29 -4.70 19.73
#